data_AF-A0A7K1GC91-F1
#
_entry.id   AF-A0A7K1GC91-F1
#
_cell.length_a   1.000
_cell.length_b   1.000
_cell.length_c   1.000
_cell.angle_alpha   90.00
_cell.angle_beta   90.00
_cell.angle_gamma   90.00
#
_symmetry.space_group_name_H-M   'P 1'
#
loop_
_entity.id
_entity.type
_entity.pdbx_description
1 polymer ?
#
loop_
_entity_poly.entity_id
_entity_poly.type
_entity_poly.pdbx_seq_one_letter_code
_entity_poly.pdbx_strand_id
1 'polypeptide(L)'
;MKKNYLSLVLLCLIVSVSFVFGQSNEPSSNYEALINDYLKNNQSKFGLQSEDYADLVINNEYFSVGTEITHVYINQAYQNIRISNAISGVAIKNGEVFYFSNRFFKDISNKINTSTASQTPASAIEGLANHFQLGTPQNLVQLSKDGNAYTFSNGNISTRDISAELVYVNVEDQLKLAWDVIIYANDNTHWYSARIDATTNEIIEVDNLVLSCNFERPHTHEKMSESIDFFNKVNVPSPSILVDGSRYNVFALPAESPNHGPRQVVTDPASILASPFGWHDDDGVLGADHTITRGNNVWAQEDRDGLPFTVGFSPDGTSALNFDFPLDINQPPAGYEDVSITNLFYTNNMMHDIWYHYGFDEAAGNFQETNYTTLGASGDYVNADAQDGSGQNNATFGTPPDGQNPNMTMFLWTPAGPLNEPLTINNGTVAGDYNGSEATFGDALSTTPITSNLTLAIDGTPDANDACETLINTGALNGSIAVIRRGTCEFGFKVRAVENAGAIAAIIVNNEAGATITMGPGAVGNQVTIPSIMVNQSDGEAIISALIGGQTLSATLVNNGPFDIDGDFDNGIVAHEYGHGISTRLTGGPAAAGCLFNEEQMGEGWSDWFGLMVTMYPTDTEDDARGIGTFAVSQPTTGGGIRPARYSPDFAVNNFTYGDTNNPGLSVPHGVGFVWATVLWDLTWAYVDKYGFDPDLYNGNGGNNKVMQLVLDGLKLQPCEPGFIDGRDALLAADTAMGGADQCMIWEVFARRGLGFNASQGLSTSRSDQVEDFSMPPNSDASLANCTSLSVEEFSANTLQVYPNPTNDKISISTKTGLGNVTIKLTDLNGRAVLTIKKELFDTVSISTGNLQDGIYILSITGENFNFVEKIVKN
;
A
#
# COMPACT_ATOMS: atom_id res chain seq x y z
N MET A 1 -4.63 -13.06 93.58
CA MET A 1 -4.23 -14.31 92.89
C MET A 1 -4.62 -14.18 91.43
N LYS A 2 -3.69 -14.16 90.46
CA LYS A 2 -3.96 -14.14 88.99
C LYS A 2 -4.72 -12.86 88.52
N LYS A 3 -4.70 -12.39 87.26
CA LYS A 3 -3.91 -12.72 86.05
C LYS A 3 -3.96 -11.52 85.06
N ASN A 4 -2.96 -11.42 84.19
CA ASN A 4 -2.98 -10.79 82.83
C ASN A 4 -3.20 -9.26 82.67
N TYR A 5 -2.80 -8.78 81.47
CA TYR A 5 -3.10 -7.50 80.82
C TYR A 5 -2.51 -6.20 81.39
N LEU A 6 -1.16 -6.10 81.41
CA LEU A 6 -0.49 -4.81 81.14
C LEU A 6 0.96 -4.99 80.66
N SER A 7 1.18 -5.19 79.35
CA SER A 7 2.52 -5.33 78.73
C SER A 7 2.54 -4.95 77.24
N LEU A 8 1.76 -3.96 76.81
CA LEU A 8 1.55 -3.65 75.38
C LEU A 8 1.46 -2.15 75.08
N VAL A 9 2.33 -1.34 75.70
CA VAL A 9 2.37 0.14 75.49
C VAL A 9 3.79 0.70 75.35
N LEU A 10 4.84 -0.01 75.80
CA LEU A 10 6.20 0.53 75.91
C LEU A 10 7.18 -0.02 74.87
N LEU A 11 6.77 -0.05 73.60
CA LEU A 11 7.62 -0.41 72.46
C LEU A 11 7.30 0.42 71.18
N CYS A 12 6.90 1.68 71.36
CA CYS A 12 6.40 2.54 70.27
C CYS A 12 7.24 3.80 70.03
N LEU A 13 8.49 3.84 70.48
CA LEU A 13 9.49 4.86 70.11
C LEU A 13 10.85 4.20 69.86
N ILE A 14 11.67 4.84 69.02
CA ILE A 14 12.99 4.37 68.55
C ILE A 14 12.94 3.22 67.52
N VAL A 15 12.18 3.41 66.44
CA VAL A 15 12.63 3.09 65.08
C VAL A 15 12.17 4.23 64.17
N SER A 16 13.10 5.02 63.65
CA SER A 16 12.86 6.04 62.62
C SER A 16 14.16 6.31 61.85
N VAL A 17 14.04 6.75 60.59
CA VAL A 17 15.14 6.88 59.60
C VAL A 17 15.73 5.54 59.15
N SER A 18 15.10 4.93 58.15
CA SER A 18 15.73 4.22 57.01
C SER A 18 14.66 3.49 56.19
N PHE A 19 13.95 4.22 55.33
CA PHE A 19 13.35 3.65 54.12
C PHE A 19 14.00 4.36 52.95
N VAL A 20 14.81 3.63 52.19
CA VAL A 20 15.36 4.06 50.91
C VAL A 20 14.26 3.92 49.87
N PHE A 21 14.29 4.75 48.83
CA PHE A 21 13.40 4.61 47.67
C PHE A 21 13.54 3.20 47.08
N GLY A 22 12.44 2.44 47.07
CA GLY A 22 12.28 1.34 46.14
C GLY A 22 11.72 1.93 44.85
N GLN A 23 12.55 2.12 43.84
CA GLN A 23 12.06 2.28 42.47
C GLN A 23 11.43 0.95 42.04
N SER A 24 10.39 1.02 41.20
CA SER A 24 9.95 -0.11 40.39
C SER A 24 11.04 -0.38 39.37
N ASN A 25 11.84 -1.42 39.62
CA ASN A 25 12.79 -1.91 38.64
C ASN A 25 12.03 -2.69 37.57
N GLU A 26 11.67 -1.99 36.49
CA GLU A 26 11.60 -2.62 35.17
C GLU A 26 12.96 -3.23 34.80
N PRO A 27 13.02 -4.13 33.81
CA PRO A 27 14.29 -4.60 33.26
C PRO A 27 15.01 -3.43 32.57
N SER A 28 15.93 -2.77 33.27
CA SER A 28 16.78 -1.72 32.69
C SER A 28 17.48 -2.31 31.46
N SER A 29 17.18 -1.80 30.27
CA SER A 29 17.77 -2.28 29.01
C SER A 29 19.29 -2.26 29.11
N ASN A 30 19.91 -3.28 28.51
CA ASN A 30 21.36 -3.39 28.43
C ASN A 30 22.01 -2.20 27.68
N TYR A 31 21.21 -1.40 26.95
CA TYR A 31 21.66 -0.26 26.15
C TYR A 31 21.39 1.11 26.80
N GLU A 32 20.57 1.19 27.86
CA GLU A 32 20.18 2.46 28.50
C GLU A 32 21.39 3.32 28.90
N ALA A 33 22.41 2.69 29.49
CA ALA A 33 23.65 3.35 29.90
C ALA A 33 24.52 3.81 28.70
N LEU A 34 24.55 3.01 27.61
CA LEU A 34 25.28 3.34 26.38
C LEU A 34 24.64 4.54 25.67
N ILE A 35 23.32 4.56 25.60
CA ILE A 35 22.50 5.65 25.03
C ILE A 35 22.71 6.94 25.83
N ASN A 36 22.62 6.87 27.16
CA ASN A 36 22.84 8.01 28.04
C ASN A 36 24.25 8.61 27.91
N ASP A 37 25.31 7.78 27.91
CA ASP A 37 26.67 8.29 27.71
C ASP A 37 26.89 8.80 26.27
N TYR A 38 26.25 8.23 25.24
CA TYR A 38 26.29 8.78 23.88
C TYR A 38 25.66 10.17 23.81
N LEU A 39 24.42 10.32 24.32
CA LEU A 39 23.69 11.60 24.32
C LEU A 39 24.46 12.68 25.08
N LYS A 40 24.96 12.36 26.28
CA LYS A 40 25.79 13.23 27.11
C LYS A 40 27.09 13.67 26.45
N ASN A 41 27.76 12.79 25.70
CA ASN A 41 28.95 13.15 24.93
C ASN A 41 28.63 13.98 23.67
N ASN A 42 27.41 13.87 23.14
CA ASN A 42 26.97 14.55 21.91
C ASN A 42 25.96 15.70 22.15
N GLN A 43 25.63 16.06 23.39
CA GLN A 43 24.56 17.03 23.70
C GLN A 43 24.74 18.37 22.98
N SER A 44 25.99 18.82 22.78
CA SER A 44 26.32 20.05 22.05
C SER A 44 26.20 19.95 20.53
N LYS A 45 26.18 18.73 19.95
CA LYS A 45 25.88 18.48 18.53
C LYS A 45 24.38 18.66 18.27
N PHE A 46 23.54 18.12 19.17
CA PHE A 46 22.08 18.16 19.03
C PHE A 46 21.46 19.45 19.58
N GLY A 47 22.16 20.15 20.48
CA GLY A 47 21.67 21.36 21.15
C GLY A 47 20.73 21.05 22.32
N LEU A 48 20.97 19.93 23.01
CA LEU A 48 20.18 19.45 24.16
C LEU A 48 20.83 19.86 25.48
N GLN A 49 20.02 20.06 26.51
CA GLN A 49 20.43 20.17 27.92
C GLN A 49 20.37 18.79 28.59
N SER A 50 21.04 18.62 29.73
CA SER A 50 20.97 17.39 30.54
C SER A 50 19.54 17.00 30.90
N GLU A 51 18.71 18.01 31.15
CA GLU A 51 17.30 17.96 31.51
C GLU A 51 16.41 17.51 30.33
N ASP A 52 16.88 17.62 29.08
CA ASP A 52 16.12 17.20 27.88
C ASP A 52 16.24 15.68 27.61
N TYR A 53 17.18 14.97 28.25
CA TYR A 53 17.35 13.52 28.11
C TYR A 53 17.54 12.80 29.47
N ALA A 54 17.16 13.45 30.57
CA ALA A 54 17.25 12.89 31.92
C ALA A 54 16.21 11.78 32.21
N ASP A 55 15.19 11.64 31.35
CA ASP A 55 14.04 10.76 31.49
C ASP A 55 13.69 10.23 30.08
N LEU A 56 13.84 8.93 29.88
CA LEU A 56 13.79 8.26 28.58
C LEU A 56 13.04 6.94 28.72
N VAL A 57 12.05 6.72 27.84
CA VAL A 57 11.32 5.45 27.77
C VAL A 57 11.76 4.70 26.52
N ILE A 58 12.16 3.44 26.67
CA ILE A 58 12.43 2.57 25.52
C ILE A 58 11.08 1.99 25.06
N ASN A 59 10.66 2.32 23.84
CA ASN A 59 9.39 1.85 23.28
C ASN A 59 9.52 0.42 22.74
N ASN A 60 10.68 0.07 22.15
CA ASN A 60 10.95 -1.23 21.55
C ASN A 60 12.48 -1.42 21.33
N GLU A 61 13.00 -2.65 21.43
CA GLU A 61 14.35 -3.02 20.96
C GLU A 61 14.38 -4.40 20.27
N TYR A 62 15.06 -4.51 19.12
CA TYR A 62 15.28 -5.79 18.41
C TYR A 62 16.59 -5.80 17.63
N PHE A 63 16.99 -6.96 17.10
CA PHE A 63 18.25 -7.15 16.35
C PHE A 63 18.00 -7.58 14.91
N SER A 64 18.30 -6.72 13.94
CA SER A 64 18.27 -7.03 12.51
C SER A 64 19.47 -7.91 12.14
N VAL A 65 19.21 -9.16 11.76
CA VAL A 65 20.26 -10.15 11.44
C VAL A 65 21.08 -9.75 10.21
N GLY A 66 20.45 -9.23 9.16
CA GLY A 66 21.11 -8.86 7.90
C GLY A 66 22.12 -7.70 8.04
N THR A 67 21.77 -6.68 8.82
CA THR A 67 22.63 -5.51 9.06
C THR A 67 23.50 -5.61 10.30
N GLU A 68 23.35 -6.64 11.13
CA GLU A 68 24.00 -6.78 12.45
C GLU A 68 23.78 -5.55 13.37
N ILE A 69 22.62 -4.91 13.27
CA ILE A 69 22.22 -3.74 14.07
C ILE A 69 21.21 -4.17 15.15
N THR A 70 21.46 -3.78 16.40
CA THR A 70 20.36 -3.64 17.37
C THR A 70 19.69 -2.29 17.16
N HIS A 71 18.40 -2.29 16.83
CA HIS A 71 17.56 -1.11 16.80
C HIS A 71 16.98 -0.90 18.20
N VAL A 72 17.06 0.32 18.72
CA VAL A 72 16.44 0.72 20.01
C VAL A 72 15.70 2.04 19.79
N TYR A 73 14.40 2.07 20.04
CA TYR A 73 13.56 3.25 19.82
C TYR A 73 13.26 3.92 21.16
N ILE A 74 13.72 5.16 21.33
CA ILE A 74 13.64 5.89 22.61
C ILE A 74 12.72 7.10 22.51
N ASN A 75 11.73 7.15 23.38
CA ASN A 75 10.83 8.28 23.55
C ASN A 75 11.34 9.23 24.64
N GLN A 76 11.28 10.53 24.37
CA GLN A 76 11.59 11.57 25.35
C GLN A 76 10.46 11.69 26.37
N ALA A 77 10.79 11.65 27.67
CA ALA A 77 9.80 11.78 28.74
C ALA A 77 10.13 12.93 29.71
N TYR A 78 9.17 13.26 30.57
CA TYR A 78 9.39 14.14 31.72
C TYR A 78 8.49 13.73 32.89
N GLN A 79 9.11 13.34 34.01
CA GLN A 79 8.43 12.80 35.20
C GLN A 79 7.63 11.52 34.88
N ASN A 80 8.20 10.65 34.06
CA ASN A 80 7.60 9.42 33.52
C ASN A 80 6.35 9.64 32.62
N ILE A 81 6.11 10.88 32.17
CA ILE A 81 5.07 11.20 31.18
C ILE A 81 5.75 11.34 29.81
N ARG A 82 5.34 10.50 28.85
CA ARG A 82 5.90 10.47 27.48
C ARG A 82 5.55 11.75 26.72
N ILE A 83 6.46 12.25 25.89
CA ILE A 83 6.15 13.31 24.92
C ILE A 83 5.74 12.63 23.60
N SER A 84 4.54 12.94 23.10
CA SER A 84 4.00 12.39 21.85
C SER A 84 4.96 12.60 20.69
N ASN A 85 5.12 11.57 19.86
CA ASN A 85 6.01 11.48 18.69
C ASN A 85 7.50 11.88 18.88
N ALA A 86 7.95 12.18 20.10
CA ALA A 86 9.35 12.49 20.43
C ALA A 86 10.26 11.24 20.45
N ILE A 87 10.10 10.37 19.46
CA ILE A 87 10.72 9.04 19.38
C ILE A 87 11.93 9.12 18.43
N SER A 88 13.11 8.86 19.01
CA SER A 88 14.39 8.84 18.30
C SER A 88 14.86 7.41 18.06
N GLY A 89 15.38 7.13 16.88
CA GLY A 89 15.97 5.82 16.56
C GLY A 89 17.45 5.77 16.97
N VAL A 90 17.84 4.71 17.69
CA VAL A 90 19.25 4.40 17.98
C VAL A 90 19.63 3.11 17.27
N ALA A 91 20.67 3.17 16.43
CA ALA A 91 21.26 1.99 15.83
C ALA A 91 22.58 1.65 16.54
N ILE A 92 22.65 0.45 17.12
CA ILE A 92 23.82 -0.03 17.86
C ILE A 92 24.47 -1.17 17.07
N LYS A 93 25.73 -1.00 16.68
CA LYS A 93 26.51 -2.00 15.93
C LYS A 93 27.88 -2.17 16.59
N ASN A 94 28.35 -3.41 16.71
CA ASN A 94 29.57 -3.78 17.44
C ASN A 94 29.64 -3.32 18.93
N GLY A 95 28.50 -2.95 19.53
CA GLY A 95 28.43 -2.46 20.91
C GLY A 95 28.62 -0.95 21.07
N GLU A 96 28.68 -0.19 19.98
CA GLU A 96 28.73 1.28 19.97
C GLU A 96 27.50 1.84 19.23
N VAL A 97 27.08 3.07 19.56
CA VAL A 97 26.02 3.77 18.82
C VAL A 97 26.58 4.19 17.46
N PHE A 98 26.12 3.50 16.42
CA PHE A 98 26.52 3.70 15.03
C PHE A 98 25.78 4.88 14.39
N TYR A 99 24.47 4.99 14.62
CA TYR A 99 23.61 6.04 14.08
C TYR A 99 22.55 6.44 15.12
N PHE A 100 22.10 7.70 15.05
CA PHE A 100 21.08 8.26 15.94
C PHE A 100 20.24 9.30 15.20
N SER A 101 18.95 9.00 15.00
CA SER A 101 17.96 9.87 14.36
C SER A 101 17.17 10.62 15.43
N ASN A 102 17.49 11.90 15.64
CA ASN A 102 17.02 12.68 16.79
C ASN A 102 15.62 13.30 16.58
N ARG A 103 14.75 13.15 17.58
CA ARG A 103 13.45 13.84 17.71
C ARG A 103 13.20 14.50 19.07
N PHE A 104 14.23 14.64 19.90
CA PHE A 104 14.08 15.28 21.21
C PHE A 104 13.85 16.79 21.10
N PHE A 105 12.77 17.25 21.74
CA PHE A 105 12.49 18.64 22.01
C PHE A 105 13.56 19.24 22.95
N LYS A 106 13.76 20.55 22.85
CA LYS A 106 14.81 21.28 23.57
C LYS A 106 14.19 22.19 24.62
N ASP A 107 14.86 22.33 25.75
CA ASP A 107 14.45 23.16 26.90
C ASP A 107 13.11 22.73 27.51
N ILE A 108 12.85 21.40 27.57
CA ILE A 108 11.51 20.84 27.91
C ILE A 108 11.02 21.29 29.28
N SER A 109 11.94 21.46 30.25
CA SER A 109 11.63 21.91 31.61
C SER A 109 11.07 23.33 31.69
N ASN A 110 11.26 24.17 30.66
CA ASN A 110 10.67 25.52 30.56
C ASN A 110 9.40 25.55 29.68
N LYS A 111 9.09 24.47 28.96
CA LYS A 111 7.93 24.35 28.06
C LYS A 111 6.73 23.66 28.71
N ILE A 112 6.96 22.92 29.78
CA ILE A 112 5.94 22.16 30.52
C ILE A 112 5.29 23.05 31.58
N ASN A 113 3.98 23.30 31.42
CA ASN A 113 3.21 24.15 32.31
C ASN A 113 2.57 23.40 33.51
N THR A 114 2.38 22.08 33.40
CA THR A 114 1.84 21.21 34.48
C THR A 114 2.26 19.74 34.26
N SER A 115 2.37 18.97 35.35
CA SER A 115 2.48 17.49 35.34
C SER A 115 1.34 16.82 36.13
N THR A 116 0.20 17.51 36.25
CA THR A 116 -1.00 16.98 36.93
C THR A 116 -2.25 17.32 36.13
N ALA A 117 -2.95 16.28 35.67
CA ALA A 117 -4.25 16.37 35.04
C ALA A 117 -5.33 16.81 36.06
N SER A 118 -6.30 17.61 35.61
CA SER A 118 -7.53 17.88 36.37
C SER A 118 -8.77 17.21 35.78
N GLN A 119 -8.66 16.66 34.57
CA GLN A 119 -9.67 15.82 33.92
C GLN A 119 -9.28 14.33 34.00
N THR A 120 -10.28 13.44 33.98
CA THR A 120 -10.06 11.98 33.96
C THR A 120 -10.08 11.44 32.52
N PRO A 121 -9.42 10.31 32.22
CA PRO A 121 -9.44 9.73 30.88
C PRO A 121 -10.86 9.36 30.44
N ALA A 122 -11.71 8.88 31.36
CA ALA A 122 -13.14 8.66 31.09
C ALA A 122 -13.88 9.94 30.67
N SER A 123 -13.52 11.11 31.22
CA SER A 123 -14.10 12.40 30.81
C SER A 123 -13.58 12.87 29.44
N ALA A 124 -12.36 12.46 29.06
CA ALA A 124 -11.82 12.70 27.73
C ALA A 124 -12.52 11.81 26.68
N ILE A 125 -12.70 10.51 26.96
CA ILE A 125 -13.49 9.56 26.16
C ILE A 125 -14.92 10.07 25.95
N GLU A 126 -15.60 10.52 27.03
CA GLU A 126 -16.93 11.14 26.93
C GLU A 126 -16.90 12.43 26.07
N GLY A 127 -15.87 13.26 26.17
CA GLY A 127 -15.70 14.45 25.33
C GLY A 127 -15.55 14.13 23.85
N LEU A 128 -14.70 13.16 23.53
CA LEU A 128 -14.38 12.72 22.16
C LEU A 128 -15.62 12.12 21.47
N ALA A 129 -16.32 11.21 22.15
CA ALA A 129 -17.55 10.59 21.64
C ALA A 129 -18.66 11.61 21.34
N ASN A 130 -18.76 12.69 22.14
CA ASN A 130 -19.68 13.78 21.87
C ASN A 130 -19.23 14.69 20.70
N HIS A 131 -17.92 14.86 20.47
CA HIS A 131 -17.39 15.64 19.35
C HIS A 131 -17.66 14.96 18.00
N PHE A 132 -17.26 13.69 17.88
CA PHE A 132 -17.44 12.88 16.68
C PHE A 132 -18.83 12.23 16.56
N GLN A 133 -19.73 12.51 17.51
CA GLN A 133 -21.13 12.06 17.50
C GLN A 133 -21.29 10.52 17.50
N LEU A 134 -20.30 9.80 18.03
CA LEU A 134 -20.20 8.33 18.11
C LEU A 134 -21.26 7.69 19.03
N GLY A 135 -22.10 8.51 19.66
CA GLY A 135 -23.09 8.13 20.66
C GLY A 135 -22.63 8.40 22.09
N THR A 136 -23.49 8.06 23.05
CA THR A 136 -23.18 8.20 24.48
C THR A 136 -22.58 6.89 25.00
N PRO A 137 -21.35 6.88 25.58
CA PRO A 137 -20.74 5.67 26.12
C PRO A 137 -21.67 4.90 27.07
N GLN A 138 -21.83 3.60 26.85
CA GLN A 138 -22.61 2.69 27.68
C GLN A 138 -21.70 1.65 28.34
N ASN A 139 -21.80 1.50 29.67
CA ASN A 139 -20.98 0.56 30.45
C ASN A 139 -19.46 0.73 30.25
N LEU A 140 -19.00 1.97 30.05
CA LEU A 140 -17.58 2.33 30.04
C LEU A 140 -16.96 2.01 31.41
N VAL A 141 -16.08 1.01 31.45
CA VAL A 141 -15.46 0.48 32.66
C VAL A 141 -13.97 0.36 32.43
N GLN A 142 -13.17 0.89 33.34
CA GLN A 142 -11.72 0.72 33.32
C GLN A 142 -11.38 -0.76 33.54
N LEU A 143 -10.71 -1.38 32.57
CA LEU A 143 -10.32 -2.80 32.58
C LEU A 143 -8.92 -2.98 33.18
N SER A 144 -7.99 -2.10 32.81
CA SER A 144 -6.58 -2.15 33.20
C SER A 144 -6.13 -0.80 33.77
N LYS A 145 -4.90 -0.76 34.30
CA LYS A 145 -4.07 0.44 34.33
C LYS A 145 -2.63 -0.02 34.51
N ASP A 146 -1.72 0.57 33.75
CA ASP A 146 -0.30 0.60 34.10
C ASP A 146 0.28 2.01 33.99
N GLY A 147 1.19 2.40 34.87
CA GLY A 147 1.83 3.73 34.88
C GLY A 147 0.88 4.93 34.65
N ASN A 148 0.89 5.44 33.42
CA ASN A 148 0.06 6.54 32.91
C ASN A 148 -0.98 6.11 31.86
N ALA A 149 -0.99 4.84 31.46
CA ALA A 149 -1.84 4.18 30.47
C ALA A 149 -3.09 3.54 31.13
N TYR A 150 -4.19 3.43 30.38
CA TYR A 150 -5.50 2.99 30.89
C TYR A 150 -6.35 2.37 29.78
N THR A 151 -6.58 1.06 29.82
CA THR A 151 -7.56 0.40 28.94
C THR A 151 -8.96 0.41 29.56
N PHE A 152 -9.96 0.77 28.77
CA PHE A 152 -11.40 0.79 29.08
C PHE A 152 -12.18 -0.13 28.15
N SER A 153 -13.34 -0.61 28.60
CA SER A 153 -14.27 -1.34 27.71
C SER A 153 -14.71 -0.47 26.52
N ASN A 154 -15.00 -1.10 25.38
CA ASN A 154 -15.39 -0.46 24.11
C ASN A 154 -16.59 0.53 24.15
N GLY A 155 -17.30 0.62 25.28
CA GLY A 155 -18.33 1.62 25.56
C GLY A 155 -19.57 1.57 24.65
N ASN A 156 -19.72 0.55 23.80
CA ASN A 156 -20.67 0.55 22.67
C ASN A 156 -20.51 1.78 21.73
N ILE A 157 -19.30 2.35 21.66
CA ILE A 157 -18.93 3.43 20.73
C ILE A 157 -17.68 3.10 19.90
N SER A 158 -16.92 2.10 20.36
CA SER A 158 -15.74 1.56 19.71
C SER A 158 -15.98 0.09 19.34
N THR A 159 -15.29 -0.39 18.30
CA THR A 159 -15.22 -1.80 17.94
C THR A 159 -14.26 -2.55 18.88
N ARG A 160 -13.11 -1.94 19.19
CA ARG A 160 -12.09 -2.44 20.12
C ARG A 160 -12.22 -1.78 21.50
N ASP A 161 -11.58 -2.36 22.51
CA ASP A 161 -11.42 -1.67 23.80
C ASP A 161 -10.60 -0.38 23.65
N ILE A 162 -10.89 0.61 24.50
CA ILE A 162 -10.49 2.02 24.37
C ILE A 162 -9.26 2.27 25.26
N SER A 163 -8.09 2.62 24.69
CA SER A 163 -6.94 3.07 25.48
C SER A 163 -7.00 4.57 25.78
N ALA A 164 -6.33 5.00 26.85
CA ALA A 164 -6.25 6.40 27.26
C ALA A 164 -4.98 6.69 28.09
N GLU A 165 -3.92 7.21 27.47
CA GLU A 165 -2.62 7.48 28.13
C GLU A 165 -2.43 8.97 28.45
N LEU A 166 -1.83 9.29 29.60
CA LEU A 166 -1.39 10.65 29.92
C LEU A 166 -0.04 10.97 29.26
N VAL A 167 -0.03 11.93 28.34
CA VAL A 167 1.13 12.32 27.52
C VAL A 167 1.37 13.84 27.51
N TYR A 168 2.52 14.27 27.00
CA TYR A 168 2.81 15.65 26.62
C TYR A 168 2.72 15.85 25.11
N VAL A 169 2.11 16.95 24.66
CA VAL A 169 1.86 17.25 23.25
C VAL A 169 2.42 18.64 22.93
N ASN A 170 3.13 18.76 21.81
CA ASN A 170 3.75 20.01 21.38
C ASN A 170 2.76 20.93 20.64
N VAL A 171 2.46 22.08 21.22
CA VAL A 171 1.58 23.10 20.65
C VAL A 171 2.31 24.45 20.68
N GLU A 172 2.62 25.01 19.51
CA GLU A 172 3.36 26.29 19.38
C GLU A 172 4.67 26.37 20.20
N ASP A 173 5.47 25.29 20.20
CA ASP A 173 6.70 25.12 20.99
C ASP A 173 6.48 25.13 22.53
N GLN A 174 5.28 24.74 22.98
CA GLN A 174 4.92 24.50 24.38
C GLN A 174 4.40 23.07 24.57
N LEU A 175 4.79 22.44 25.69
CA LEU A 175 4.39 21.07 25.99
C LEU A 175 3.15 21.08 26.90
N LYS A 176 1.99 20.82 26.30
CA LYS A 176 0.71 20.68 27.01
C LYS A 176 0.53 19.25 27.52
N LEU A 177 -0.09 19.11 28.69
CA LEU A 177 -0.46 17.80 29.23
C LEU A 177 -1.81 17.36 28.64
N ALA A 178 -1.88 16.18 28.04
CA ALA A 178 -3.06 15.66 27.35
C ALA A 178 -3.32 14.20 27.69
N TRP A 179 -4.56 13.76 27.49
CA TRP A 179 -4.92 12.36 27.33
C TRP A 179 -4.87 12.02 25.83
N ASP A 180 -4.09 11.02 25.43
CA ASP A 180 -4.19 10.40 24.11
C ASP A 180 -5.19 9.24 24.20
N VAL A 181 -6.28 9.26 23.41
CA VAL A 181 -7.44 8.36 23.58
C VAL A 181 -7.82 7.65 22.27
N ILE A 182 -7.68 6.33 22.19
CA ILE A 182 -8.09 5.53 21.02
C ILE A 182 -9.57 5.17 21.05
N ILE A 183 -10.28 5.41 19.94
CA ILE A 183 -11.60 4.87 19.64
C ILE A 183 -11.62 4.41 18.17
N TYR A 184 -11.74 3.09 17.94
CA TYR A 184 -12.06 2.58 16.59
C TYR A 184 -13.57 2.62 16.41
N ALA A 185 -14.10 3.63 15.74
CA ALA A 185 -15.54 3.86 15.63
C ALA A 185 -16.28 2.68 14.98
N ASN A 186 -17.56 2.54 15.32
CA ASN A 186 -18.47 1.53 14.75
C ASN A 186 -18.93 1.88 13.32
N ASP A 187 -18.03 2.38 12.47
CA ASP A 187 -18.29 2.84 11.09
C ASP A 187 -17.24 2.39 10.06
N ASN A 188 -16.33 1.48 10.46
CA ASN A 188 -15.14 0.95 9.76
C ASN A 188 -14.12 1.99 9.24
N THR A 189 -14.52 3.24 9.06
CA THR A 189 -13.80 4.29 8.33
C THR A 189 -12.98 5.22 9.24
N HIS A 190 -13.27 5.23 10.55
CA HIS A 190 -12.54 6.06 11.50
C HIS A 190 -11.99 5.28 12.69
N TRP A 191 -10.67 5.19 12.77
CA TRP A 191 -9.96 4.70 13.94
C TRP A 191 -9.17 5.82 14.61
N TYR A 192 -9.87 6.67 15.35
CA TYR A 192 -9.27 7.80 16.06
C TYR A 192 -8.31 7.33 17.16
N SER A 193 -7.17 7.99 17.32
CA SER A 193 -6.71 8.48 18.63
C SER A 193 -7.14 9.96 18.78
N ALA A 194 -6.88 10.61 19.90
CA ALA A 194 -7.09 12.06 20.01
C ALA A 194 -6.34 12.62 21.22
N ARG A 195 -5.66 13.75 21.03
CA ARG A 195 -4.94 14.43 22.12
C ARG A 195 -5.87 15.46 22.74
N ILE A 196 -6.32 15.17 23.95
CA ILE A 196 -7.35 15.94 24.65
C ILE A 196 -6.71 16.59 25.88
N ASP A 197 -6.69 17.94 25.94
CA ASP A 197 -6.05 18.70 27.02
C ASP A 197 -6.52 18.20 28.40
N ALA A 198 -5.60 17.65 29.19
CA ALA A 198 -5.88 16.98 30.44
C ALA A 198 -6.30 17.95 31.57
N THR A 199 -6.41 19.25 31.26
CA THR A 199 -6.94 20.29 32.14
C THR A 199 -8.28 20.86 31.67
N THR A 200 -8.53 21.01 30.37
CA THR A 200 -9.76 21.62 29.82
C THR A 200 -10.74 20.65 29.15
N ASN A 201 -10.32 19.45 28.75
CA ASN A 201 -10.99 18.58 27.77
C ASN A 201 -11.17 19.22 26.37
N GLU A 202 -10.38 20.23 26.02
CA GLU A 202 -10.32 20.73 24.64
C GLU A 202 -9.47 19.79 23.79
N ILE A 203 -9.97 19.42 22.61
CA ILE A 203 -9.22 18.65 21.62
C ILE A 203 -8.07 19.51 21.07
N ILE A 204 -6.89 18.91 20.94
CA ILE A 204 -5.66 19.51 20.41
C ILE A 204 -5.40 19.02 18.97
N GLU A 205 -5.56 17.72 18.75
CA GLU A 205 -5.09 16.92 17.58
C GLU A 205 -5.99 15.65 17.51
N VAL A 206 -6.33 15.11 16.33
CA VAL A 206 -7.22 13.92 16.21
C VAL A 206 -6.88 12.96 15.09
N ASP A 207 -6.82 11.67 15.44
CA ASP A 207 -5.83 10.78 14.90
C ASP A 207 -6.43 9.54 14.19
N ASN A 208 -7.00 9.69 12.99
CA ASN A 208 -7.52 8.54 12.22
C ASN A 208 -6.43 7.57 11.68
N LEU A 209 -6.26 6.43 12.36
CA LEU A 209 -5.40 5.29 12.01
C LEU A 209 -5.71 4.62 10.66
N VAL A 210 -6.88 4.85 10.07
CA VAL A 210 -7.21 4.40 8.71
C VAL A 210 -6.62 5.38 7.68
N LEU A 211 -5.59 4.93 6.97
CA LEU A 211 -5.05 5.63 5.79
C LEU A 211 -5.95 5.30 4.59
N SER A 212 -6.45 6.32 3.90
CA SER A 212 -7.39 6.17 2.78
C SER A 212 -6.92 6.93 1.57
N CYS A 213 -6.73 6.23 0.45
CA CYS A 213 -6.07 6.76 -0.75
C CYS A 213 -6.95 7.69 -1.61
N ASN A 214 -7.85 8.49 -1.02
CA ASN A 214 -8.97 9.09 -1.73
C ASN A 214 -8.55 10.09 -2.83
N PHE A 215 -8.82 9.71 -4.09
CA PHE A 215 -8.39 10.45 -5.28
C PHE A 215 -9.26 11.67 -5.63
N GLU A 216 -10.42 11.87 -5.00
CA GLU A 216 -11.29 13.05 -5.21
C GLU A 216 -11.34 14.02 -4.00
N ARG A 217 -10.27 14.83 -3.85
CA ARG A 217 -10.13 16.04 -2.98
C ARG A 217 -9.68 15.77 -1.51
N PRO A 218 -9.15 16.78 -0.78
CA PRO A 218 -8.15 16.52 0.28
C PRO A 218 -8.55 16.79 1.77
N HIS A 219 -7.74 16.19 2.67
CA HIS A 219 -7.60 16.38 4.15
C HIS A 219 -8.67 15.69 5.05
N THR A 220 -8.42 15.10 6.25
CA THR A 220 -7.29 15.08 7.25
C THR A 220 -7.18 13.73 8.02
N HIS A 221 -6.00 13.34 8.59
CA HIS A 221 -5.75 12.13 9.42
C HIS A 221 -4.53 12.31 10.40
N GLU A 222 -4.46 11.62 11.56
CA GLU A 222 -3.29 11.45 12.51
C GLU A 222 -3.27 9.97 13.16
N LYS A 223 -2.53 9.55 14.23
CA LYS A 223 -2.49 8.12 14.83
C LYS A 223 -1.99 7.88 16.33
N MET A 224 -2.47 6.86 17.17
CA MET A 224 -1.69 5.90 18.13
C MET A 224 -2.24 5.12 19.43
N SER A 225 -1.65 3.92 19.74
CA SER A 225 -1.08 3.31 21.05
C SER A 225 -1.79 2.49 22.23
N GLU A 226 -1.24 1.30 22.62
CA GLU A 226 -0.90 0.73 24.00
C GLU A 226 -0.03 -0.61 23.89
N SER A 227 0.62 -1.20 24.94
CA SER A 227 1.93 -1.98 24.84
C SER A 227 2.26 -3.20 25.79
N ILE A 228 3.55 -3.70 25.81
CA ILE A 228 4.32 -4.69 26.70
C ILE A 228 4.64 -6.09 26.05
N ASP A 229 5.78 -6.85 26.17
CA ASP A 229 7.21 -6.82 26.68
C ASP A 229 8.04 -8.05 26.13
N PHE A 230 9.41 -8.07 26.10
CA PHE A 230 10.26 -9.18 25.56
C PHE A 230 11.66 -9.44 26.16
N PHE A 231 12.09 -10.72 26.25
CA PHE A 231 13.50 -11.17 26.15
C PHE A 231 13.65 -12.70 25.93
N ASN A 232 14.23 -13.15 24.80
CA ASN A 232 14.95 -14.44 24.69
C ASN A 232 15.81 -14.58 23.41
N LYS A 233 16.63 -15.63 23.31
CA LYS A 233 17.41 -15.95 22.10
C LYS A 233 16.71 -17.00 21.23
N VAL A 234 16.56 -16.68 19.95
CA VAL A 234 15.89 -17.51 18.93
C VAL A 234 16.54 -18.90 18.78
N ASN A 235 15.72 -19.94 18.82
CA ASN A 235 15.97 -21.21 18.14
C ASN A 235 14.90 -21.35 17.06
N VAL A 236 15.24 -21.09 15.79
CA VAL A 236 14.31 -21.32 14.68
C VAL A 236 14.02 -22.83 14.62
N PRO A 237 12.75 -23.27 14.48
CA PRO A 237 12.42 -24.65 14.16
C PRO A 237 13.20 -25.13 12.92
N SER A 238 13.60 -26.40 12.88
CA SER A 238 14.27 -26.94 11.68
C SER A 238 13.29 -26.94 10.51
N PRO A 239 13.56 -26.23 9.39
CA PRO A 239 12.57 -26.03 8.33
C PRO A 239 12.14 -27.36 7.72
N SER A 240 10.88 -27.70 7.94
CA SER A 240 10.16 -28.74 7.19
C SER A 240 9.70 -28.13 5.88
N ILE A 241 10.07 -28.74 4.75
CA ILE A 241 9.44 -28.42 3.47
C ILE A 241 8.02 -29.00 3.53
N LEU A 242 7.04 -28.17 3.86
CA LEU A 242 5.65 -28.50 3.59
C LEU A 242 5.43 -28.46 2.07
N VAL A 243 4.71 -29.45 1.57
CA VAL A 243 4.15 -29.48 0.22
C VAL A 243 2.69 -29.84 0.44
N ASP A 244 1.86 -28.81 0.63
CA ASP A 244 0.44 -28.95 0.94
C ASP A 244 -0.38 -29.29 -0.31
N GLY A 245 0.17 -29.01 -1.50
CA GLY A 245 -0.49 -29.18 -2.79
C GLY A 245 -1.42 -28.01 -3.14
N SER A 246 -1.30 -26.88 -2.43
CA SER A 246 -2.13 -25.69 -2.63
C SER A 246 -1.99 -25.13 -4.04
N ARG A 247 -3.11 -24.69 -4.63
CA ARG A 247 -3.19 -24.17 -6.00
C ARG A 247 -4.07 -22.93 -6.03
N TYR A 248 -3.53 -21.83 -6.57
CA TYR A 248 -4.25 -20.57 -6.69
C TYR A 248 -4.21 -20.11 -8.14
N ASN A 249 -5.38 -19.85 -8.73
CA ASN A 249 -5.49 -19.32 -10.08
C ASN A 249 -5.66 -17.80 -10.01
N VAL A 250 -4.58 -17.05 -10.23
CA VAL A 250 -4.45 -15.64 -9.81
C VAL A 250 -3.69 -14.83 -10.85
N PHE A 251 -3.76 -13.50 -10.77
CA PHE A 251 -2.84 -12.63 -11.49
C PHE A 251 -1.48 -12.71 -10.79
N ALA A 252 -0.69 -13.72 -11.12
CA ALA A 252 0.58 -14.00 -10.45
C ALA A 252 1.61 -12.89 -10.70
N LEU A 253 2.31 -12.46 -9.66
CA LEU A 253 3.36 -11.44 -9.75
C LEU A 253 4.46 -11.88 -10.74
N PRO A 254 5.05 -10.96 -11.54
CA PRO A 254 4.92 -9.50 -11.46
C PRO A 254 3.74 -8.88 -12.24
N ALA A 255 2.70 -9.64 -12.60
CA ALA A 255 1.51 -9.04 -13.22
C ALA A 255 0.81 -8.07 -12.24
N GLU A 256 0.83 -6.78 -12.56
CA GLU A 256 0.16 -5.72 -11.77
C GLU A 256 -1.36 -5.92 -11.76
N SER A 257 -1.98 -6.19 -12.91
CA SER A 257 -3.44 -6.23 -13.04
C SER A 257 -3.90 -6.87 -14.38
N PRO A 258 -5.20 -7.10 -14.62
CA PRO A 258 -5.70 -7.87 -15.78
C PRO A 258 -5.38 -7.29 -17.16
N ASN A 259 -5.05 -5.99 -17.26
CA ASN A 259 -4.57 -5.36 -18.49
C ASN A 259 -3.05 -5.57 -18.72
N HIS A 260 -2.29 -5.98 -17.70
CA HIS A 260 -0.86 -6.30 -17.76
C HIS A 260 -0.57 -7.77 -18.05
N GLY A 261 -1.37 -8.71 -17.56
CA GLY A 261 -1.14 -10.15 -17.77
C GLY A 261 -2.35 -11.05 -17.54
N PRO A 262 -2.34 -12.29 -18.11
CA PRO A 262 -3.38 -13.28 -17.86
C PRO A 262 -3.19 -13.94 -16.48
N ARG A 263 -4.30 -14.44 -15.89
CA ARG A 263 -4.25 -15.33 -14.72
C ARG A 263 -3.41 -16.59 -15.03
N GLN A 264 -2.71 -17.07 -14.01
CA GLN A 264 -1.91 -18.29 -14.04
C GLN A 264 -2.21 -19.12 -12.79
N VAL A 265 -2.08 -20.44 -12.87
CA VAL A 265 -2.18 -21.29 -11.68
C VAL A 265 -0.78 -21.47 -11.07
N VAL A 266 -0.56 -20.84 -9.93
CA VAL A 266 0.60 -21.13 -9.07
C VAL A 266 0.31 -22.36 -8.21
N THR A 267 1.35 -22.99 -7.67
CA THR A 267 1.24 -24.22 -6.87
C THR A 267 2.35 -24.25 -5.83
N ASP A 268 2.04 -24.60 -4.58
CA ASP A 268 2.94 -24.54 -3.41
C ASP A 268 3.74 -23.21 -3.32
N PRO A 269 3.12 -22.01 -3.42
CA PRO A 269 3.84 -20.73 -3.57
C PRO A 269 4.53 -20.21 -2.29
N ALA A 270 4.25 -20.82 -1.13
CA ALA A 270 4.67 -20.29 0.17
C ALA A 270 6.19 -20.32 0.40
N SER A 271 6.71 -19.24 0.98
CA SER A 271 8.12 -19.09 1.37
C SER A 271 8.45 -20.02 2.54
N ILE A 272 9.33 -21.00 2.34
CA ILE A 272 9.79 -21.92 3.39
C ILE A 272 10.54 -21.27 4.57
N LEU A 273 10.77 -19.95 4.52
CA LEU A 273 11.36 -19.16 5.59
C LEU A 273 10.30 -18.37 6.36
N ALA A 274 9.39 -17.70 5.66
CA ALA A 274 8.39 -16.79 6.23
C ALA A 274 7.07 -17.51 6.58
N SER A 275 6.64 -18.43 5.70
CA SER A 275 5.46 -19.28 5.84
C SER A 275 5.86 -20.77 5.87
N PRO A 276 6.65 -21.22 6.86
CA PRO A 276 7.19 -22.59 6.91
C PRO A 276 6.14 -23.70 7.04
N PHE A 277 4.89 -23.34 7.35
CA PHE A 277 3.73 -24.24 7.42
C PHE A 277 2.68 -23.95 6.32
N GLY A 278 3.05 -23.23 5.26
CA GLY A 278 2.13 -22.79 4.21
C GLY A 278 1.30 -21.58 4.64
N TRP A 279 0.31 -21.21 3.82
CA TRP A 279 -0.54 -20.03 4.05
C TRP A 279 -1.87 -20.33 4.77
N HIS A 280 -2.08 -21.58 5.19
CA HIS A 280 -3.35 -22.07 5.75
C HIS A 280 -3.25 -22.74 7.13
N ASP A 281 -2.04 -22.77 7.70
CA ASP A 281 -1.74 -22.99 9.12
C ASP A 281 -1.90 -21.66 9.86
N ASP A 282 -2.44 -21.65 11.09
CA ASP A 282 -2.30 -20.51 12.02
C ASP A 282 -1.81 -20.90 13.44
N ASP A 283 -1.59 -22.20 13.73
CA ASP A 283 -1.06 -22.68 15.03
C ASP A 283 0.40 -23.22 15.02
N GLY A 284 1.02 -23.40 13.85
CA GLY A 284 2.38 -23.93 13.68
C GLY A 284 2.52 -25.46 13.77
N VAL A 285 1.46 -26.23 13.47
CA VAL A 285 1.42 -27.69 13.64
C VAL A 285 1.11 -28.45 12.33
N LEU A 286 1.95 -28.26 11.31
CA LEU A 286 2.11 -29.14 10.13
C LEU A 286 0.79 -29.74 9.60
N GLY A 287 -0.11 -28.85 9.22
CA GLY A 287 -1.38 -29.12 8.57
C GLY A 287 -1.89 -27.85 7.91
N ALA A 288 -3.15 -27.88 7.48
CA ALA A 288 -3.90 -26.66 7.21
C ALA A 288 -5.05 -26.65 8.22
N ASP A 289 -5.09 -25.62 9.05
CA ASP A 289 -6.17 -25.36 10.00
C ASP A 289 -7.43 -24.88 9.26
N HIS A 290 -7.22 -24.15 8.16
CA HIS A 290 -8.24 -23.56 7.32
C HIS A 290 -8.24 -24.21 5.92
N THR A 291 -9.42 -24.40 5.33
CA THR A 291 -9.55 -24.71 3.90
C THR A 291 -10.00 -23.51 3.07
N ILE A 292 -10.26 -22.38 3.74
CA ILE A 292 -10.64 -21.10 3.15
C ILE A 292 -9.43 -20.17 2.99
N THR A 293 -9.61 -18.99 2.39
CA THR A 293 -8.62 -17.90 2.26
C THR A 293 -8.21 -17.26 3.61
N ARG A 294 -7.67 -18.06 4.52
CA ARG A 294 -7.18 -17.69 5.84
C ARG A 294 -5.97 -18.53 6.23
N GLY A 295 -5.05 -17.93 6.96
CA GLY A 295 -4.00 -18.58 7.77
C GLY A 295 -3.15 -17.51 8.47
N ASN A 296 -1.92 -17.88 8.84
CA ASN A 296 -1.07 -17.11 9.75
C ASN A 296 -0.87 -15.63 9.38
N ASN A 297 -0.80 -15.29 8.10
CA ASN A 297 -0.39 -13.95 7.64
C ASN A 297 -1.57 -13.03 7.30
N VAL A 298 -2.70 -13.61 6.87
CA VAL A 298 -3.88 -12.88 6.37
C VAL A 298 -5.14 -13.75 6.43
N TRP A 299 -6.27 -13.10 6.73
CA TRP A 299 -7.61 -13.61 6.45
C TRP A 299 -8.25 -12.70 5.40
N ALA A 300 -8.51 -13.24 4.22
CA ALA A 300 -9.24 -12.54 3.17
C ALA A 300 -10.71 -12.98 3.13
N GLN A 301 -11.62 -12.01 3.08
CA GLN A 301 -13.07 -12.22 3.09
C GLN A 301 -13.79 -11.13 2.27
N GLU A 302 -15.10 -11.25 2.06
CA GLU A 302 -15.95 -10.25 1.41
C GLU A 302 -16.71 -9.37 2.41
N ASP A 303 -16.73 -8.04 2.21
CA ASP A 303 -17.52 -7.11 3.05
C ASP A 303 -18.36 -6.10 2.25
N ARG A 304 -19.21 -6.55 1.31
CA ARG A 304 -20.01 -5.64 0.46
C ARG A 304 -21.11 -4.87 1.20
N ASP A 305 -21.37 -5.14 2.47
CA ASP A 305 -22.26 -4.30 3.29
C ASP A 305 -21.50 -3.23 4.11
N GLY A 306 -20.17 -3.31 4.21
CA GLY A 306 -19.29 -2.29 4.77
C GLY A 306 -19.49 -2.07 6.27
N LEU A 307 -19.85 -3.11 7.02
CA LEU A 307 -20.28 -3.02 8.41
C LEU A 307 -19.20 -3.49 9.40
N PRO A 308 -19.18 -2.95 10.64
CA PRO A 308 -18.26 -3.45 11.65
C PRO A 308 -18.58 -4.89 12.09
N PHE A 309 -17.54 -5.72 12.10
CA PHE A 309 -17.53 -7.11 12.55
C PHE A 309 -18.39 -8.11 11.76
N THR A 310 -18.72 -7.80 10.51
CA THR A 310 -19.15 -8.82 9.56
C THR A 310 -18.05 -9.87 9.38
N VAL A 311 -18.45 -11.13 9.44
CA VAL A 311 -17.61 -12.25 9.00
C VAL A 311 -18.11 -12.59 7.61
N GLY A 312 -17.30 -12.24 6.62
CA GLY A 312 -17.63 -12.28 5.21
C GLY A 312 -17.68 -13.69 4.63
N PHE A 313 -17.95 -13.76 3.33
CA PHE A 313 -17.63 -14.96 2.57
C PHE A 313 -16.11 -15.09 2.38
N SER A 314 -15.55 -16.28 2.60
CA SER A 314 -14.19 -16.65 2.21
C SER A 314 -14.25 -17.92 1.35
N PRO A 315 -13.65 -17.96 0.15
CA PRO A 315 -13.74 -19.11 -0.76
C PRO A 315 -13.11 -20.37 -0.16
N ASP A 316 -13.75 -21.54 -0.33
CA ASP A 316 -13.28 -22.83 0.19
C ASP A 316 -12.53 -23.63 -0.88
N GLY A 317 -11.20 -23.72 -0.76
CA GLY A 317 -10.34 -24.58 -1.56
C GLY A 317 -10.48 -26.08 -1.23
N THR A 318 -11.28 -26.42 -0.21
CA THR A 318 -11.49 -27.75 0.38
C THR A 318 -10.22 -28.33 1.00
N SER A 319 -10.26 -29.58 1.49
CA SER A 319 -9.08 -30.31 2.01
C SER A 319 -8.04 -30.68 0.92
N ALA A 320 -8.04 -29.97 -0.21
CA ALA A 320 -7.09 -30.04 -1.31
C ALA A 320 -6.54 -28.65 -1.69
N LEU A 321 -6.93 -27.58 -0.96
CA LEU A 321 -6.43 -26.20 -1.08
C LEU A 321 -6.39 -25.69 -2.54
N ASN A 322 -7.45 -26.00 -3.30
CA ASN A 322 -7.51 -25.80 -4.74
C ASN A 322 -8.45 -24.63 -5.10
N PHE A 323 -7.91 -23.43 -5.06
CA PHE A 323 -8.55 -22.15 -5.40
C PHE A 323 -8.43 -21.89 -6.92
N ASP A 324 -8.88 -22.85 -7.73
CA ASP A 324 -8.82 -22.84 -9.21
C ASP A 324 -10.19 -22.45 -9.82
N PHE A 325 -10.67 -21.26 -9.44
CA PHE A 325 -12.03 -20.80 -9.75
C PHE A 325 -12.14 -20.11 -11.14
N PRO A 326 -13.25 -20.30 -11.88
CA PRO A 326 -13.47 -19.65 -13.16
C PRO A 326 -13.75 -18.14 -12.97
N LEU A 327 -13.17 -17.31 -13.84
CA LEU A 327 -13.48 -15.88 -13.91
C LEU A 327 -14.29 -15.60 -15.18
N ASP A 328 -15.44 -14.96 -15.01
CA ASP A 328 -16.11 -14.21 -16.08
C ASP A 328 -16.24 -12.76 -15.60
N ILE A 329 -15.56 -11.84 -16.30
CA ILE A 329 -15.53 -10.40 -15.99
C ILE A 329 -16.71 -9.64 -16.66
N ASN A 330 -17.53 -10.32 -17.45
CA ASN A 330 -18.66 -9.74 -18.18
C ASN A 330 -19.96 -9.74 -17.34
N GLN A 331 -19.82 -9.54 -16.04
CA GLN A 331 -20.88 -9.52 -15.03
C GLN A 331 -20.45 -8.64 -13.83
N PRO A 332 -21.37 -8.25 -12.91
CA PRO A 332 -21.01 -7.54 -11.70
C PRO A 332 -20.00 -8.30 -10.82
N PRO A 333 -19.12 -7.61 -10.06
CA PRO A 333 -18.10 -8.23 -9.19
C PRO A 333 -18.60 -9.32 -8.23
N ALA A 334 -19.84 -9.16 -7.72
CA ALA A 334 -20.50 -10.17 -6.90
C ALA A 334 -20.71 -11.54 -7.58
N GLY A 335 -20.55 -11.64 -8.91
CA GLY A 335 -20.58 -12.89 -9.66
C GLY A 335 -19.24 -13.64 -9.71
N TYR A 336 -18.16 -13.08 -9.14
CA TYR A 336 -16.81 -13.67 -9.14
C TYR A 336 -16.00 -13.42 -7.85
N GLU A 337 -16.70 -13.22 -6.72
CA GLU A 337 -16.12 -13.11 -5.37
C GLU A 337 -15.07 -14.19 -5.06
N ASP A 338 -15.32 -15.44 -5.46
CA ASP A 338 -14.38 -16.57 -5.41
C ASP A 338 -12.97 -16.23 -5.94
N VAL A 339 -12.89 -15.48 -7.04
CA VAL A 339 -11.63 -15.14 -7.71
C VAL A 339 -10.99 -13.90 -7.12
N SER A 340 -11.81 -12.90 -6.75
CA SER A 340 -11.39 -11.65 -6.12
C SER A 340 -10.65 -11.92 -4.80
N ILE A 341 -11.32 -12.58 -3.85
CA ILE A 341 -10.78 -12.87 -2.52
C ILE A 341 -9.56 -13.80 -2.61
N THR A 342 -9.54 -14.73 -3.57
CA THR A 342 -8.37 -15.59 -3.85
C THR A 342 -7.16 -14.77 -4.33
N ASN A 343 -7.37 -13.73 -5.13
CA ASN A 343 -6.29 -12.86 -5.60
C ASN A 343 -5.78 -11.95 -4.47
N LEU A 344 -6.69 -11.37 -3.68
CA LEU A 344 -6.37 -10.58 -2.49
C LEU A 344 -5.53 -11.39 -1.48
N PHE A 345 -5.96 -12.62 -1.18
CA PHE A 345 -5.27 -13.57 -0.31
C PHE A 345 -3.86 -13.91 -0.82
N TYR A 346 -3.73 -14.22 -2.12
CA TYR A 346 -2.44 -14.48 -2.75
C TYR A 346 -1.50 -13.28 -2.62
N THR A 347 -1.94 -12.07 -2.96
CA THR A 347 -1.04 -10.91 -3.00
C THR A 347 -0.67 -10.42 -1.60
N ASN A 348 -1.56 -10.51 -0.61
CA ASN A 348 -1.20 -10.26 0.81
C ASN A 348 -0.14 -11.26 1.31
N ASN A 349 -0.29 -12.55 1.04
CA ASN A 349 0.71 -13.55 1.42
C ASN A 349 2.04 -13.38 0.66
N MET A 350 2.01 -13.02 -0.63
CA MET A 350 3.22 -12.71 -1.39
C MET A 350 3.96 -11.49 -0.81
N MET A 351 3.23 -10.45 -0.40
CA MET A 351 3.83 -9.29 0.27
C MET A 351 4.48 -9.68 1.61
N HIS A 352 3.76 -10.42 2.47
CA HIS A 352 4.34 -10.98 3.69
C HIS A 352 5.65 -11.74 3.39
N ASP A 353 5.56 -12.75 2.52
CA ASP A 353 6.64 -13.68 2.25
C ASP A 353 7.85 -13.04 1.58
N ILE A 354 7.65 -12.01 0.73
CA ILE A 354 8.75 -11.26 0.09
C ILE A 354 9.46 -10.38 1.12
N TRP A 355 8.72 -9.54 1.86
CA TRP A 355 9.34 -8.53 2.72
C TRP A 355 9.96 -9.11 4.00
N TYR A 356 9.53 -10.31 4.43
CA TYR A 356 10.23 -11.09 5.45
C TYR A 356 11.70 -11.36 5.11
N HIS A 357 12.04 -11.69 3.85
CA HIS A 357 13.44 -11.94 3.44
C HIS A 357 14.31 -10.68 3.51
N TYR A 358 13.73 -9.49 3.40
CA TYR A 358 14.41 -8.20 3.59
C TYR A 358 14.36 -7.70 5.05
N GLY A 359 13.80 -8.50 5.96
CA GLY A 359 13.77 -8.24 7.40
C GLY A 359 12.57 -7.41 7.87
N PHE A 360 11.43 -7.44 7.17
CA PHE A 360 10.13 -7.23 7.81
C PHE A 360 9.68 -8.57 8.43
N ASP A 361 10.42 -8.98 9.46
CA ASP A 361 10.23 -10.22 10.21
C ASP A 361 9.47 -9.98 11.52
N GLU A 362 9.19 -11.07 12.24
CA GLU A 362 8.50 -11.07 13.53
C GLU A 362 9.13 -10.09 14.55
N ALA A 363 10.46 -9.98 14.60
CA ALA A 363 11.13 -9.08 15.54
C ALA A 363 11.02 -7.60 15.12
N ALA A 364 10.88 -7.36 13.82
CA ALA A 364 10.60 -6.06 13.23
C ALA A 364 9.09 -5.74 13.14
N GLY A 365 8.22 -6.56 13.74
CA GLY A 365 6.78 -6.34 13.85
C GLY A 365 6.02 -6.47 12.54
N ASN A 366 6.17 -7.63 11.88
CA ASN A 366 5.33 -8.03 10.75
C ASN A 366 3.90 -8.43 11.19
N PHE A 367 3.12 -9.02 10.28
CA PHE A 367 1.70 -9.33 10.49
C PHE A 367 1.47 -10.84 10.53
N GLN A 368 1.37 -11.43 11.72
CA GLN A 368 1.26 -12.87 11.97
C GLN A 368 0.35 -13.21 13.16
N GLU A 369 -0.53 -14.22 13.06
CA GLU A 369 -1.28 -14.75 14.22
C GLU A 369 -0.33 -15.42 15.23
N THR A 370 0.61 -16.22 14.73
CA THR A 370 1.63 -16.94 15.49
C THR A 370 3.03 -16.52 15.04
N ASN A 371 3.84 -16.03 15.99
CA ASN A 371 5.26 -15.69 15.76
C ASN A 371 6.14 -16.90 16.13
N TYR A 372 6.63 -17.62 15.12
CA TYR A 372 7.33 -18.90 15.24
C TYR A 372 8.71 -18.78 15.92
N THR A 373 9.31 -17.59 15.93
CA THR A 373 10.54 -17.26 16.67
C THR A 373 10.30 -16.81 18.11
N THR A 374 9.05 -16.50 18.48
CA THR A 374 8.64 -15.87 19.75
C THR A 374 9.28 -14.49 20.01
N LEU A 375 9.52 -13.72 18.95
CA LEU A 375 9.83 -12.29 18.98
C LEU A 375 8.66 -11.50 18.35
N GLY A 376 8.48 -10.24 18.74
CA GLY A 376 7.33 -9.41 18.32
C GLY A 376 6.00 -9.90 18.88
N ALA A 377 5.05 -8.99 19.04
CA ALA A 377 3.72 -9.33 19.51
C ALA A 377 2.90 -9.94 18.37
N SER A 378 2.54 -11.21 18.50
CA SER A 378 1.70 -11.92 17.53
C SER A 378 0.19 -11.70 17.79
N GLY A 379 -0.64 -12.23 16.91
CA GLY A 379 -2.09 -12.05 16.93
C GLY A 379 -2.55 -10.96 15.95
N ASP A 380 -1.77 -10.72 14.89
CA ASP A 380 -1.89 -9.52 14.08
C ASP A 380 -1.79 -9.72 12.56
N TYR A 381 -2.20 -10.90 12.08
CA TYR A 381 -2.51 -11.14 10.67
C TYR A 381 -3.40 -10.04 10.07
N VAL A 382 -3.27 -9.80 8.77
CA VAL A 382 -4.07 -8.79 8.06
C VAL A 382 -5.52 -9.28 7.89
N ASN A 383 -6.51 -8.50 8.33
CA ASN A 383 -7.89 -8.67 7.83
C ASN A 383 -7.98 -7.96 6.48
N ALA A 384 -8.29 -8.68 5.41
CA ALA A 384 -8.30 -8.15 4.06
C ALA A 384 -9.71 -8.29 3.45
N ASP A 385 -10.45 -7.19 3.41
CA ASP A 385 -11.86 -7.14 3.03
C ASP A 385 -11.99 -6.75 1.56
N ALA A 386 -12.44 -7.72 0.75
CA ALA A 386 -12.61 -7.64 -0.69
C ALA A 386 -13.99 -7.10 -1.07
N GLN A 387 -14.05 -6.37 -2.20
CA GLN A 387 -15.26 -5.72 -2.71
C GLN A 387 -16.00 -4.87 -1.63
N ASP A 388 -15.26 -4.26 -0.70
CA ASP A 388 -15.81 -3.62 0.51
C ASP A 388 -16.83 -2.50 0.17
N GLY A 389 -17.97 -2.53 0.87
CA GLY A 389 -19.14 -1.67 0.61
C GLY A 389 -19.12 -0.28 1.27
N SER A 390 -18.12 0.00 2.11
CA SER A 390 -17.94 1.30 2.78
C SER A 390 -17.38 2.39 1.86
N GLY A 391 -16.77 2.01 0.74
CA GLY A 391 -16.12 2.93 -0.21
C GLY A 391 -16.31 2.57 -1.69
N GLN A 392 -15.76 3.41 -2.57
CA GLN A 392 -15.66 3.18 -4.01
C GLN A 392 -14.51 4.02 -4.59
N ASN A 393 -13.91 3.59 -5.71
CA ASN A 393 -12.83 4.29 -6.43
C ASN A 393 -11.57 4.57 -5.59
N ASN A 394 -11.25 3.68 -4.66
CA ASN A 394 -10.25 3.91 -3.61
C ASN A 394 -9.82 2.55 -2.98
N ALA A 395 -8.93 2.57 -2.00
CA ALA A 395 -8.65 1.48 -1.06
C ALA A 395 -8.18 2.08 0.29
N THR A 396 -8.06 1.27 1.35
CA THR A 396 -7.53 1.74 2.65
C THR A 396 -6.68 0.69 3.35
N PHE A 397 -5.76 1.14 4.22
CA PHE A 397 -5.03 0.27 5.14
C PHE A 397 -4.87 0.89 6.53
N GLY A 398 -5.64 0.39 7.50
CA GLY A 398 -5.53 0.75 8.91
C GLY A 398 -4.40 -0.02 9.61
N THR A 399 -3.28 0.64 9.90
CA THR A 399 -2.15 0.02 10.63
C THR A 399 -2.06 0.45 12.10
N PRO A 400 -2.33 -0.44 13.06
CA PRO A 400 -2.00 -0.26 14.48
C PRO A 400 -0.54 -0.64 14.80
N PRO A 401 -0.11 -0.44 16.06
CA PRO A 401 1.11 -1.06 16.59
C PRO A 401 1.12 -2.59 16.49
N ASP A 402 2.30 -3.16 16.76
CA ASP A 402 2.60 -4.58 16.95
C ASP A 402 1.54 -5.32 17.80
N GLY A 403 1.17 -6.56 17.44
CA GLY A 403 0.24 -7.38 18.24
C GLY A 403 -1.23 -6.96 18.16
N GLN A 404 -1.61 -6.23 17.10
CA GLN A 404 -2.99 -5.93 16.76
C GLN A 404 -3.22 -6.04 15.26
N ASN A 405 -4.22 -6.81 14.83
CA ASN A 405 -4.51 -6.97 13.41
C ASN A 405 -4.71 -5.62 12.71
N PRO A 406 -4.00 -5.34 11.59
CA PRO A 406 -4.38 -4.28 10.67
C PRO A 406 -5.64 -4.70 9.88
N ASN A 407 -6.15 -3.75 9.11
CA ASN A 407 -7.28 -3.95 8.22
C ASN A 407 -7.00 -3.30 6.87
N MET A 408 -7.10 -4.08 5.80
CA MET A 408 -7.05 -3.63 4.40
C MET A 408 -8.46 -3.69 3.85
N THR A 409 -8.94 -2.62 3.22
CA THR A 409 -10.23 -2.61 2.53
C THR A 409 -10.05 -2.27 1.05
N MET A 410 -10.55 -3.15 0.18
CA MET A 410 -10.40 -3.05 -1.26
C MET A 410 -11.77 -2.78 -1.89
N PHE A 411 -11.94 -1.59 -2.44
CA PHE A 411 -13.24 -1.19 -3.00
C PHE A 411 -13.34 -1.50 -4.50
N LEU A 412 -14.59 -1.52 -4.96
CA LEU A 412 -14.92 -1.50 -6.39
C LEU A 412 -14.65 -0.11 -7.00
N TRP A 413 -14.39 -0.05 -8.30
CA TRP A 413 -14.04 1.17 -9.04
C TRP A 413 -15.03 1.42 -10.18
N THR A 414 -15.52 2.67 -10.28
CA THR A 414 -16.45 3.07 -11.33
C THR A 414 -15.75 3.11 -12.69
N PRO A 415 -16.27 2.42 -13.71
CA PRO A 415 -15.59 2.27 -15.00
C PRO A 415 -15.71 3.54 -15.85
N ALA A 416 -14.67 3.86 -16.61
CA ALA A 416 -14.66 5.03 -17.48
C ALA A 416 -15.36 4.75 -18.83
N GLY A 417 -16.67 4.98 -18.92
CA GLY A 417 -17.39 4.92 -20.20
C GLY A 417 -18.91 5.04 -20.10
N PRO A 418 -19.62 5.10 -21.24
CA PRO A 418 -21.06 4.82 -21.31
C PRO A 418 -21.35 3.32 -21.19
N LEU A 419 -22.62 2.94 -21.02
CA LEU A 419 -23.04 1.53 -21.11
C LEU A 419 -22.71 0.93 -22.49
N ASN A 420 -22.13 -0.28 -22.49
CA ASN A 420 -21.74 -1.03 -23.68
C ASN A 420 -22.99 -1.56 -24.42
N GLU A 421 -23.46 -0.86 -25.45
CA GLU A 421 -24.46 -1.36 -26.42
C GLU A 421 -25.62 -2.17 -25.78
N PRO A 422 -26.42 -1.63 -24.84
CA PRO A 422 -27.42 -2.38 -24.05
C PRO A 422 -28.65 -2.90 -24.85
N LEU A 423 -28.66 -2.71 -26.18
CA LEU A 423 -29.72 -3.11 -27.10
C LEU A 423 -29.14 -3.85 -28.31
N THR A 424 -29.44 -5.14 -28.45
CA THR A 424 -29.24 -5.88 -29.71
C THR A 424 -30.56 -5.98 -30.47
N ILE A 425 -30.60 -5.58 -31.73
CA ILE A 425 -31.69 -5.89 -32.66
C ILE A 425 -31.35 -7.20 -33.37
N ASN A 426 -32.11 -8.26 -33.06
CA ASN A 426 -31.75 -9.63 -33.44
C ASN A 426 -32.01 -9.96 -34.92
N ASN A 427 -32.83 -9.18 -35.63
CA ASN A 427 -33.24 -9.47 -37.02
C ASN A 427 -33.74 -8.24 -37.78
N GLY A 428 -33.89 -8.37 -39.10
CA GLY A 428 -34.41 -7.32 -39.99
C GLY A 428 -33.33 -6.49 -40.68
N THR A 429 -33.71 -5.38 -41.32
CA THR A 429 -32.75 -4.49 -42.02
C THR A 429 -31.99 -3.54 -41.09
N VAL A 430 -32.28 -3.56 -39.80
CA VAL A 430 -31.69 -2.75 -38.73
C VAL A 430 -31.15 -3.67 -37.62
N ALA A 431 -30.66 -4.85 -38.00
CA ALA A 431 -30.05 -5.80 -37.07
C ALA A 431 -28.62 -5.37 -36.73
N GLY A 432 -28.25 -5.47 -35.45
CA GLY A 432 -26.98 -4.97 -34.90
C GLY A 432 -27.14 -4.54 -33.44
N ASP A 433 -26.03 -4.12 -32.84
CA ASP A 433 -25.96 -3.65 -31.46
C ASP A 433 -26.01 -2.12 -31.41
N TYR A 434 -26.60 -1.57 -30.35
CA TYR A 434 -26.98 -0.16 -30.26
C TYR A 434 -26.77 0.45 -28.87
N ASN A 435 -26.11 1.61 -28.86
CA ASN A 435 -25.87 2.41 -27.66
C ASN A 435 -27.19 2.95 -27.08
N GLY A 436 -27.29 2.90 -25.76
CA GLY A 436 -28.43 3.43 -25.03
C GLY A 436 -28.05 3.95 -23.65
N SER A 437 -28.90 4.81 -23.10
CA SER A 437 -28.76 5.32 -21.73
C SER A 437 -30.02 4.99 -20.93
N GLU A 438 -29.84 4.43 -19.76
CA GLU A 438 -30.93 3.96 -18.90
C GLU A 438 -31.76 5.10 -18.29
N ALA A 439 -33.00 4.78 -17.90
CA ALA A 439 -33.85 5.65 -17.11
C ALA A 439 -33.39 5.71 -15.66
N THR A 440 -33.48 6.89 -15.03
CA THR A 440 -33.26 7.01 -13.57
C THR A 440 -34.53 6.64 -12.78
N PHE A 441 -35.30 5.67 -13.29
CA PHE A 441 -36.59 5.20 -12.77
C PHE A 441 -37.02 3.91 -13.47
N GLY A 442 -37.92 3.15 -12.84
CA GLY A 442 -38.25 1.79 -13.27
C GLY A 442 -37.38 0.75 -12.59
N ASP A 443 -37.52 -0.50 -13.02
CA ASP A 443 -36.56 -1.56 -12.69
C ASP A 443 -35.28 -1.34 -13.51
N ALA A 444 -34.10 -1.70 -12.99
CA ALA A 444 -32.87 -1.65 -13.76
C ALA A 444 -32.76 -2.81 -14.76
N LEU A 445 -32.00 -2.62 -15.84
CA LEU A 445 -31.55 -3.69 -16.71
C LEU A 445 -30.67 -4.66 -15.89
N SER A 446 -31.03 -5.93 -15.95
CA SER A 446 -30.23 -7.02 -15.37
C SER A 446 -29.31 -7.65 -16.42
N THR A 447 -28.35 -8.45 -15.97
CA THR A 447 -27.56 -9.35 -16.82
C THR A 447 -28.39 -10.48 -17.43
N THR A 448 -29.63 -10.73 -16.96
CA THR A 448 -30.56 -11.67 -17.60
C THR A 448 -31.22 -11.00 -18.81
N PRO A 449 -31.01 -11.46 -20.06
CA PRO A 449 -31.43 -10.72 -21.24
C PRO A 449 -32.94 -10.76 -21.49
N ILE A 450 -33.58 -9.60 -21.53
CA ILE A 450 -34.99 -9.44 -21.89
C ILE A 450 -35.11 -9.49 -23.41
N THR A 451 -35.51 -10.65 -23.94
CA THR A 451 -35.67 -10.87 -25.40
C THR A 451 -37.15 -10.95 -25.79
N SER A 452 -37.63 -10.03 -26.64
CA SER A 452 -38.99 -10.09 -27.19
C SER A 452 -39.13 -9.33 -28.52
N ASN A 453 -40.32 -9.36 -29.12
CA ASN A 453 -40.65 -8.55 -30.29
C ASN A 453 -40.69 -7.05 -29.93
N LEU A 454 -40.27 -6.20 -30.86
CA LEU A 454 -40.48 -4.76 -30.79
C LEU A 454 -41.90 -4.41 -31.27
N THR A 455 -42.61 -3.63 -30.48
CA THR A 455 -43.88 -3.00 -30.87
C THR A 455 -43.77 -1.49 -30.73
N LEU A 456 -43.99 -0.75 -31.82
CA LEU A 456 -44.14 0.70 -31.79
C LEU A 456 -45.40 1.05 -30.99
N ALA A 457 -45.28 1.87 -29.94
CA ALA A 457 -46.43 2.43 -29.24
C ALA A 457 -47.19 3.37 -30.20
N ILE A 458 -48.52 3.26 -30.25
CA ILE A 458 -49.35 4.09 -31.11
C ILE A 458 -50.46 4.73 -30.27
N ASP A 459 -50.54 6.05 -30.31
CA ASP A 459 -51.50 6.87 -29.56
C ASP A 459 -52.28 7.86 -30.45
N GLY A 460 -52.27 9.15 -30.13
CA GLY A 460 -53.30 10.10 -30.54
C GLY A 460 -52.91 11.07 -31.67
N THR A 461 -53.06 12.36 -31.37
CA THR A 461 -52.70 13.51 -32.19
C THR A 461 -52.38 14.66 -31.23
N PRO A 462 -51.17 15.25 -31.29
CA PRO A 462 -50.54 15.63 -32.57
C PRO A 462 -49.41 14.72 -33.10
N ASP A 463 -48.69 13.97 -32.26
CA ASP A 463 -47.86 12.83 -32.71
C ASP A 463 -48.62 11.55 -32.34
N ALA A 464 -48.44 10.49 -33.12
CA ALA A 464 -49.16 9.24 -32.99
C ALA A 464 -48.28 8.09 -32.47
N ASN A 465 -47.05 8.39 -32.00
CA ASN A 465 -46.08 7.40 -31.53
C ASN A 465 -45.32 7.85 -30.28
N ASP A 466 -45.79 8.91 -29.60
CA ASP A 466 -45.08 9.51 -28.47
C ASP A 466 -45.65 9.06 -27.11
N ALA A 467 -46.82 8.41 -27.08
CA ALA A 467 -47.47 7.91 -25.86
C ALA A 467 -47.77 9.00 -24.82
N CYS A 468 -48.05 10.23 -25.26
CA CYS A 468 -48.64 11.28 -24.40
C CYS A 468 -50.18 11.26 -24.39
N GLU A 469 -50.81 10.63 -25.37
CA GLU A 469 -52.25 10.37 -25.38
C GLU A 469 -52.58 8.89 -25.12
N THR A 470 -53.88 8.58 -25.06
CA THR A 470 -54.37 7.21 -24.83
C THR A 470 -53.90 6.27 -25.94
N LEU A 471 -53.02 5.33 -25.61
CA LEU A 471 -52.57 4.25 -26.49
C LEU A 471 -53.76 3.51 -27.14
N ILE A 472 -53.73 3.41 -28.46
CA ILE A 472 -54.79 2.76 -29.26
C ILE A 472 -54.43 1.32 -29.66
N ASN A 473 -53.17 0.91 -29.51
CA ASN A 473 -52.67 -0.43 -29.88
C ASN A 473 -52.29 -1.32 -28.69
N THR A 474 -52.85 -1.07 -27.49
CA THR A 474 -52.49 -1.76 -26.24
C THR A 474 -52.41 -3.29 -26.33
N GLY A 475 -53.35 -3.93 -27.05
CA GLY A 475 -53.35 -5.39 -27.26
C GLY A 475 -52.15 -5.96 -28.04
N ALA A 476 -51.35 -5.12 -28.70
CA ALA A 476 -50.09 -5.49 -29.37
C ALA A 476 -48.84 -5.20 -28.51
N LEU A 477 -48.97 -4.38 -27.46
CA LEU A 477 -47.86 -4.05 -26.55
C LEU A 477 -47.64 -5.13 -25.47
N ASN A 478 -48.68 -5.89 -25.14
CA ASN A 478 -48.63 -6.97 -24.14
C ASN A 478 -47.56 -8.04 -24.46
N GLY A 479 -46.58 -8.20 -23.59
CA GLY A 479 -45.44 -9.11 -23.73
C GLY A 479 -44.31 -8.61 -24.65
N SER A 480 -44.42 -7.41 -25.20
CA SER A 480 -43.44 -6.81 -26.13
C SER A 480 -42.47 -5.86 -25.45
N ILE A 481 -41.38 -5.53 -26.14
CA ILE A 481 -40.55 -4.36 -25.84
C ILE A 481 -41.14 -3.18 -26.63
N ALA A 482 -41.56 -2.13 -25.92
CA ALA A 482 -42.25 -1.00 -26.52
C ALA A 482 -41.28 0.05 -27.07
N VAL A 483 -41.42 0.46 -28.34
CA VAL A 483 -40.68 1.59 -28.91
C VAL A 483 -41.55 2.84 -28.86
N ILE A 484 -41.02 3.95 -28.33
CA ILE A 484 -41.77 5.21 -28.15
C ILE A 484 -40.90 6.38 -28.63
N ARG A 485 -41.46 7.34 -29.37
CA ARG A 485 -40.75 8.59 -29.69
C ARG A 485 -40.74 9.55 -28.49
N ARG A 486 -39.61 10.20 -28.20
CA ARG A 486 -39.57 11.32 -27.26
C ARG A 486 -40.47 12.44 -27.77
N GLY A 487 -41.22 13.07 -26.86
CA GLY A 487 -42.12 14.16 -27.20
C GLY A 487 -42.40 15.03 -26.00
N THR A 488 -43.66 15.45 -25.79
CA THR A 488 -43.93 16.64 -24.92
C THR A 488 -44.24 16.34 -23.44
N CYS A 489 -44.74 15.14 -23.12
CA CYS A 489 -44.95 14.68 -21.76
C CYS A 489 -43.70 13.99 -21.15
N GLU A 490 -43.72 13.81 -19.83
CA GLU A 490 -42.61 13.22 -19.05
C GLU A 490 -42.34 11.73 -19.38
N PHE A 491 -41.08 11.30 -19.20
CA PHE A 491 -40.65 9.93 -19.51
C PHE A 491 -41.37 8.88 -18.65
N GLY A 492 -41.51 9.13 -17.34
CA GLY A 492 -42.24 8.23 -16.45
C GLY A 492 -43.67 7.95 -16.90
N PHE A 493 -44.38 8.96 -17.41
CA PHE A 493 -45.73 8.81 -17.98
C PHE A 493 -45.73 7.91 -19.23
N LYS A 494 -44.79 8.14 -20.16
CA LYS A 494 -44.67 7.35 -21.42
C LYS A 494 -44.42 5.87 -21.13
N VAL A 495 -43.45 5.56 -20.24
CA VAL A 495 -43.12 4.18 -19.87
C VAL A 495 -44.27 3.55 -19.08
N ARG A 496 -44.85 4.27 -18.11
CA ARG A 496 -46.02 3.80 -17.35
C ARG A 496 -47.23 3.52 -18.24
N ALA A 497 -47.41 4.25 -19.34
CA ALA A 497 -48.50 4.00 -20.28
C ALA A 497 -48.36 2.64 -21.00
N VAL A 498 -47.17 2.31 -21.53
CA VAL A 498 -46.94 1.03 -22.23
C VAL A 498 -46.84 -0.15 -21.28
N GLU A 499 -46.33 0.06 -20.06
CA GLU A 499 -46.34 -0.91 -18.97
C GLU A 499 -47.78 -1.30 -18.56
N ASN A 500 -48.69 -0.33 -18.42
CA ASN A 500 -50.11 -0.59 -18.19
C ASN A 500 -50.80 -1.27 -19.40
N ALA A 501 -50.18 -1.26 -20.58
CA ALA A 501 -50.59 -2.06 -21.74
C ALA A 501 -49.95 -3.47 -21.78
N GLY A 502 -49.08 -3.80 -20.81
CA GLY A 502 -48.42 -5.09 -20.67
C GLY A 502 -47.03 -5.20 -21.33
N ALA A 503 -46.41 -4.09 -21.75
CA ALA A 503 -45.03 -4.12 -22.22
C ALA A 503 -44.07 -4.54 -21.08
N ILE A 504 -43.00 -5.26 -21.43
CA ILE A 504 -42.03 -5.80 -20.44
C ILE A 504 -40.74 -4.98 -20.33
N ALA A 505 -40.51 -4.07 -21.26
CA ALA A 505 -39.47 -3.04 -21.24
C ALA A 505 -39.82 -1.94 -22.27
N ALA A 506 -39.14 -0.79 -22.22
CA ALA A 506 -39.36 0.30 -23.18
C ALA A 506 -38.06 0.90 -23.75
N ILE A 507 -38.13 1.34 -25.02
CA ILE A 507 -37.07 2.04 -25.74
C ILE A 507 -37.60 3.41 -26.16
N ILE A 508 -37.05 4.47 -25.60
CA ILE A 508 -37.35 5.85 -25.97
C ILE A 508 -36.39 6.29 -27.09
N VAL A 509 -36.92 6.68 -28.24
CA VAL A 509 -36.14 7.26 -29.33
C VAL A 509 -36.00 8.77 -29.09
N ASN A 510 -34.76 9.27 -29.00
CA ASN A 510 -34.54 10.71 -28.87
C ASN A 510 -35.07 11.45 -30.12
N ASN A 511 -35.75 12.58 -29.92
CA ASN A 511 -36.34 13.39 -31.00
C ASN A 511 -35.45 14.60 -31.39
N GLU A 512 -34.27 14.72 -30.79
CA GLU A 512 -33.26 15.73 -31.09
C GLU A 512 -31.95 15.04 -31.53
N ALA A 513 -31.25 15.62 -32.50
CA ALA A 513 -30.01 15.06 -33.03
C ALA A 513 -28.84 15.29 -32.07
N GLY A 514 -28.12 14.22 -31.72
CA GLY A 514 -27.00 14.26 -30.80
C GLY A 514 -26.95 12.99 -29.93
N ALA A 515 -26.33 13.11 -28.76
CA ALA A 515 -26.32 12.06 -27.75
C ALA A 515 -27.73 11.78 -27.17
N THR A 516 -27.83 10.71 -26.41
CA THR A 516 -28.92 10.45 -25.46
C THR A 516 -28.96 11.51 -24.36
N ILE A 517 -30.07 11.58 -23.61
CA ILE A 517 -30.20 12.42 -22.41
C ILE A 517 -30.76 11.61 -21.25
N THR A 518 -30.39 11.99 -20.02
CA THR A 518 -30.88 11.37 -18.78
C THR A 518 -32.40 11.46 -18.70
N MET A 519 -33.08 10.31 -18.63
CA MET A 519 -34.53 10.25 -18.49
C MET A 519 -34.93 10.31 -17.01
N GLY A 520 -35.30 11.49 -16.53
CA GLY A 520 -35.81 11.68 -15.17
C GLY A 520 -37.24 11.15 -14.95
N PRO A 521 -37.62 10.79 -13.71
CA PRO A 521 -38.90 10.13 -13.38
C PRO A 521 -40.16 10.93 -13.69
N GLY A 522 -40.11 12.26 -13.61
CA GLY A 522 -41.33 13.08 -13.60
C GLY A 522 -42.20 12.81 -12.37
N ALA A 523 -43.51 13.01 -12.49
CA ALA A 523 -44.49 12.84 -11.42
C ALA A 523 -44.93 11.38 -11.19
N VAL A 524 -44.76 10.47 -12.16
CA VAL A 524 -45.21 9.05 -12.02
C VAL A 524 -44.12 7.99 -12.22
N GLY A 525 -42.86 8.36 -12.52
CA GLY A 525 -41.78 7.39 -12.76
C GLY A 525 -41.49 6.45 -11.58
N ASN A 526 -41.79 6.87 -10.34
CA ASN A 526 -41.67 6.03 -9.14
C ASN A 526 -42.75 4.93 -9.02
N GLN A 527 -43.61 4.77 -10.02
CA GLN A 527 -44.62 3.71 -10.11
C GLN A 527 -44.29 2.67 -11.18
N VAL A 528 -43.28 2.93 -12.02
CA VAL A 528 -42.84 2.03 -13.09
C VAL A 528 -42.04 0.87 -12.48
N THR A 529 -42.31 -0.35 -12.94
CA THR A 529 -41.57 -1.57 -12.57
C THR A 529 -41.19 -2.39 -13.81
N ILE A 530 -40.71 -1.71 -14.86
CA ILE A 530 -40.07 -2.30 -16.04
C ILE A 530 -38.85 -1.44 -16.43
N PRO A 531 -37.78 -2.04 -16.99
CA PRO A 531 -36.62 -1.28 -17.44
C PRO A 531 -36.89 -0.49 -18.71
N SER A 532 -36.19 0.63 -18.85
CA SER A 532 -36.25 1.43 -20.07
C SER A 532 -34.95 2.17 -20.39
N ILE A 533 -34.64 2.26 -21.68
CA ILE A 533 -33.47 2.97 -22.21
C ILE A 533 -33.87 4.04 -23.22
N MET A 534 -33.01 5.03 -23.42
CA MET A 534 -33.06 5.97 -24.54
C MET A 534 -32.01 5.59 -25.57
N VAL A 535 -32.38 5.60 -26.85
CA VAL A 535 -31.44 5.53 -27.99
C VAL A 535 -31.37 6.89 -28.71
N ASN A 536 -30.29 7.13 -29.45
CA ASN A 536 -30.14 8.36 -30.24
C ASN A 536 -31.17 8.45 -31.39
N GLN A 537 -31.33 9.66 -31.95
CA GLN A 537 -32.33 9.92 -32.99
C GLN A 537 -32.11 9.12 -34.28
N SER A 538 -30.87 9.04 -34.77
CA SER A 538 -30.54 8.39 -36.05
C SER A 538 -30.93 6.92 -36.06
N ASP A 539 -30.56 6.20 -35.00
CA ASP A 539 -30.77 4.77 -34.90
C ASP A 539 -32.22 4.43 -34.52
N GLY A 540 -32.78 5.17 -33.57
CA GLY A 540 -34.17 5.00 -33.17
C GLY A 540 -35.17 5.30 -34.28
N GLU A 541 -34.96 6.33 -35.10
CA GLU A 541 -35.83 6.61 -36.26
C GLU A 541 -35.66 5.57 -37.38
N ALA A 542 -34.50 4.91 -37.50
CA ALA A 542 -34.33 3.77 -38.40
C ALA A 542 -35.14 2.55 -37.93
N ILE A 543 -35.15 2.27 -36.61
CA ILE A 543 -35.97 1.22 -35.99
C ILE A 543 -37.47 1.53 -36.16
N ILE A 544 -37.91 2.75 -35.84
CA ILE A 544 -39.30 3.21 -36.06
C ILE A 544 -39.69 3.06 -37.54
N SER A 545 -38.82 3.48 -38.47
CA SER A 545 -39.08 3.37 -39.91
C SER A 545 -39.21 1.92 -40.38
N ALA A 546 -38.43 0.99 -39.83
CA ALA A 546 -38.53 -0.43 -40.13
C ALA A 546 -39.84 -1.06 -39.62
N LEU A 547 -40.27 -0.68 -38.40
CA LEU A 547 -41.55 -1.11 -37.82
C LEU A 547 -42.76 -0.55 -38.59
N ILE A 548 -42.76 0.74 -38.93
CA ILE A 548 -43.78 1.36 -39.80
C ILE A 548 -43.78 0.74 -41.21
N GLY A 549 -42.62 0.33 -41.71
CA GLY A 549 -42.46 -0.44 -42.94
C GLY A 549 -43.01 -1.88 -42.88
N GLY A 550 -43.51 -2.33 -41.72
CA GLY A 550 -44.12 -3.64 -41.53
C GLY A 550 -43.13 -4.77 -41.27
N GLN A 551 -41.89 -4.48 -40.87
CA GLN A 551 -40.95 -5.52 -40.42
C GLN A 551 -41.30 -5.98 -39.00
N THR A 552 -41.31 -7.30 -38.78
CA THR A 552 -41.35 -7.88 -37.44
C THR A 552 -39.93 -7.98 -36.89
N LEU A 553 -39.54 -7.00 -36.07
CA LEU A 553 -38.26 -6.97 -35.38
C LEU A 553 -38.40 -7.60 -33.98
N SER A 554 -37.33 -8.23 -33.52
CA SER A 554 -37.14 -8.64 -32.14
C SER A 554 -35.84 -8.07 -31.60
N ALA A 555 -35.83 -7.76 -30.31
CA ALA A 555 -34.73 -7.10 -29.63
C ALA A 555 -34.40 -7.84 -28.33
N THR A 556 -33.15 -7.69 -27.92
CA THR A 556 -32.61 -8.11 -26.63
C THR A 556 -32.16 -6.87 -25.89
N LEU A 557 -32.69 -6.66 -24.69
CA LEU A 557 -32.23 -5.64 -23.74
C LEU A 557 -31.53 -6.33 -22.58
N VAL A 558 -30.33 -5.88 -22.25
CA VAL A 558 -29.47 -6.49 -21.22
C VAL A 558 -28.49 -5.45 -20.69
N ASN A 559 -28.14 -5.55 -19.40
CA ASN A 559 -27.01 -4.81 -18.86
C ASN A 559 -25.72 -5.55 -19.25
N ASN A 560 -25.03 -5.01 -20.26
CA ASN A 560 -23.72 -5.44 -20.76
C ASN A 560 -22.56 -4.68 -20.07
N GLY A 561 -22.84 -3.99 -18.97
CA GLY A 561 -21.88 -3.12 -18.30
C GLY A 561 -21.60 -1.81 -19.08
N PRO A 562 -20.44 -1.17 -18.86
CA PRO A 562 -19.34 -1.67 -18.04
C PRO A 562 -19.78 -1.82 -16.59
N PHE A 563 -19.38 -2.94 -15.99
CA PHE A 563 -19.55 -3.20 -14.56
C PHE A 563 -18.44 -2.50 -13.78
N ASP A 564 -18.62 -2.32 -12.48
CA ASP A 564 -17.54 -1.83 -11.63
C ASP A 564 -16.31 -2.74 -11.74
N ILE A 565 -15.14 -2.11 -11.80
CA ILE A 565 -13.84 -2.75 -11.88
C ILE A 565 -13.45 -3.18 -10.48
N ASP A 566 -13.12 -4.46 -10.33
CA ASP A 566 -12.75 -5.03 -9.04
C ASP A 566 -11.31 -4.66 -8.65
N GLY A 567 -11.16 -3.90 -7.56
CA GLY A 567 -9.87 -3.44 -7.05
C GLY A 567 -8.97 -4.59 -6.58
N ASP A 568 -9.55 -5.70 -6.16
CA ASP A 568 -8.84 -6.91 -5.70
C ASP A 568 -8.00 -7.60 -6.79
N PHE A 569 -8.21 -7.22 -8.06
CA PHE A 569 -7.37 -7.66 -9.19
C PHE A 569 -6.20 -6.72 -9.50
N ASP A 570 -6.10 -5.55 -8.87
CA ASP A 570 -4.94 -4.66 -9.00
C ASP A 570 -3.93 -4.90 -7.88
N ASN A 571 -3.02 -5.84 -8.13
CA ASN A 571 -1.92 -6.15 -7.23
C ASN A 571 -1.01 -4.95 -6.94
N GLY A 572 -0.98 -3.95 -7.83
CA GLY A 572 -0.29 -2.69 -7.59
C GLY A 572 -0.91 -1.90 -6.45
N ILE A 573 -2.26 -1.90 -6.37
CA ILE A 573 -3.01 -1.28 -5.26
C ILE A 573 -2.91 -2.15 -4.00
N VAL A 574 -3.13 -3.46 -4.07
CA VAL A 574 -3.00 -4.35 -2.88
C VAL A 574 -1.59 -4.26 -2.26
N ALA A 575 -0.54 -4.15 -3.07
CA ALA A 575 0.83 -3.95 -2.59
C ALA A 575 1.11 -2.52 -2.12
N HIS A 576 0.38 -1.50 -2.60
CA HIS A 576 0.40 -0.16 -2.04
C HIS A 576 -0.15 -0.16 -0.61
N GLU A 577 -1.36 -0.69 -0.43
CA GLU A 577 -2.02 -0.77 0.87
C GLU A 577 -1.18 -1.53 1.90
N TYR A 578 -0.65 -2.71 1.53
CA TYR A 578 0.27 -3.46 2.42
C TYR A 578 1.57 -2.66 2.71
N GLY A 579 2.00 -1.81 1.78
CA GLY A 579 3.12 -0.88 1.93
C GLY A 579 2.91 0.19 3.01
N HIS A 580 1.68 0.64 3.25
CA HIS A 580 1.35 1.47 4.41
C HIS A 580 1.59 0.71 5.72
N GLY A 581 1.29 -0.59 5.73
CA GLY A 581 1.56 -1.50 6.84
C GLY A 581 3.05 -1.57 7.19
N ILE A 582 3.88 -1.93 6.21
CA ILE A 582 5.34 -2.05 6.36
C ILE A 582 5.95 -0.72 6.81
N SER A 583 5.64 0.38 6.11
CA SER A 583 6.22 1.69 6.41
C SER A 583 5.79 2.23 7.77
N THR A 584 4.54 1.98 8.20
CA THR A 584 4.07 2.33 9.55
C THR A 584 4.79 1.53 10.63
N ARG A 585 4.86 0.19 10.52
CA ARG A 585 5.44 -0.67 11.57
C ARG A 585 6.93 -0.42 11.79
N LEU A 586 7.68 -0.10 10.73
CA LEU A 586 9.12 0.12 10.82
C LEU A 586 9.51 1.54 11.28
N THR A 587 8.74 2.57 10.91
CA THR A 587 9.08 3.97 11.23
C THR A 587 8.87 4.27 12.71
N GLY A 588 9.94 4.60 13.44
CA GLY A 588 9.87 4.80 14.89
C GLY A 588 9.70 3.52 15.72
N GLY A 589 9.66 2.36 15.06
CA GLY A 589 9.61 1.02 15.64
C GLY A 589 8.19 0.45 15.85
N PRO A 590 8.04 -0.88 16.00
CA PRO A 590 6.75 -1.58 15.94
C PRO A 590 5.65 -1.08 16.89
N ALA A 591 6.04 -0.53 18.04
CA ALA A 591 5.12 0.03 19.02
C ALA A 591 4.57 1.43 18.67
N ALA A 592 5.06 2.07 17.59
CA ALA A 592 4.93 3.51 17.34
C ALA A 592 4.25 3.83 16.00
N ALA A 593 3.04 3.30 15.79
CA ALA A 593 2.31 3.49 14.53
C ALA A 593 2.06 4.95 14.08
N GLY A 594 2.21 5.95 14.97
CA GLY A 594 1.89 7.36 14.71
C GLY A 594 2.89 8.15 13.87
N CYS A 595 4.01 7.53 13.51
CA CYS A 595 5.19 8.25 13.04
C CYS A 595 5.14 8.78 11.60
N LEU A 596 4.01 8.73 10.88
CA LEU A 596 3.89 9.11 9.46
C LEU A 596 2.69 10.02 9.15
N PHE A 597 2.37 10.97 10.02
CA PHE A 597 1.18 11.85 9.90
C PHE A 597 1.53 13.34 9.78
N ASN A 598 2.83 13.66 9.82
CA ASN A 598 3.35 15.00 9.59
C ASN A 598 3.20 15.43 8.11
N GLU A 599 3.09 16.73 7.82
CA GLU A 599 2.81 17.23 6.46
C GLU A 599 3.86 16.81 5.39
N GLU A 600 5.10 16.56 5.80
CA GLU A 600 6.21 16.12 4.94
C GLU A 600 6.37 14.58 4.85
N GLN A 601 5.39 13.80 5.33
CA GLN A 601 5.50 12.33 5.42
C GLN A 601 5.62 11.63 4.05
N MET A 602 6.27 10.46 4.07
CA MET A 602 6.70 9.70 2.90
C MET A 602 5.98 8.35 2.72
N GLY A 603 4.99 8.03 3.57
CA GLY A 603 4.19 6.79 3.64
C GLY A 603 3.68 6.35 2.28
N GLU A 604 2.89 7.21 1.64
CA GLU A 604 2.40 7.11 0.26
C GLU A 604 3.51 6.77 -0.76
N GLY A 605 4.70 7.35 -0.59
CA GLY A 605 5.80 7.21 -1.51
C GLY A 605 6.54 5.88 -1.39
N TRP A 606 6.71 5.35 -0.16
CA TRP A 606 7.17 3.96 -0.02
C TRP A 606 6.10 2.98 -0.49
N SER A 607 4.83 3.30 -0.31
CA SER A 607 3.71 2.42 -0.68
C SER A 607 3.58 2.28 -2.20
N ASP A 608 3.65 3.38 -2.96
CA ASP A 608 3.77 3.34 -4.43
C ASP A 608 5.02 2.59 -4.88
N TRP A 609 6.15 2.80 -4.20
CA TRP A 609 7.39 2.12 -4.51
C TRP A 609 7.33 0.61 -4.24
N PHE A 610 6.69 0.17 -3.16
CA PHE A 610 6.49 -1.24 -2.85
C PHE A 610 5.67 -1.94 -3.95
N GLY A 611 4.56 -1.32 -4.39
CA GLY A 611 3.76 -1.82 -5.51
C GLY A 611 4.52 -1.86 -6.84
N LEU A 612 5.34 -0.85 -7.14
CA LEU A 612 6.22 -0.85 -8.31
C LEU A 612 7.26 -1.98 -8.26
N MET A 613 7.94 -2.17 -7.13
CA MET A 613 9.04 -3.16 -6.99
C MET A 613 8.57 -4.60 -7.22
N VAL A 614 7.41 -5.00 -6.68
CA VAL A 614 6.89 -6.37 -6.86
C VAL A 614 6.23 -6.61 -8.21
N THR A 615 6.01 -5.55 -9.01
CA THR A 615 5.45 -5.61 -10.36
C THR A 615 6.44 -5.22 -11.46
N MET A 616 7.75 -5.18 -11.17
CA MET A 616 8.80 -5.04 -12.20
C MET A 616 8.97 -6.33 -13.01
N TYR A 617 8.99 -6.23 -14.33
CA TYR A 617 9.35 -7.37 -15.19
C TYR A 617 10.86 -7.39 -15.48
N PRO A 618 11.48 -8.57 -15.70
CA PRO A 618 12.90 -8.68 -16.10
C PRO A 618 13.23 -8.13 -17.50
N THR A 619 12.23 -7.55 -18.18
CA THR A 619 12.32 -6.92 -19.49
C THR A 619 12.14 -5.40 -19.44
N ASP A 620 11.78 -4.84 -18.29
CA ASP A 620 11.58 -3.40 -18.10
C ASP A 620 12.92 -2.65 -18.14
N THR A 621 12.88 -1.38 -18.53
CA THR A 621 14.04 -0.49 -18.61
C THR A 621 13.74 0.89 -18.02
N GLU A 622 14.75 1.75 -17.82
CA GLU A 622 14.54 3.11 -17.32
C GLU A 622 13.64 4.00 -18.22
N ASP A 623 13.54 3.67 -19.51
CA ASP A 623 12.62 4.30 -20.47
C ASP A 623 11.13 3.92 -20.23
N ASP A 624 10.85 2.80 -19.56
CA ASP A 624 9.51 2.22 -19.39
C ASP A 624 8.74 2.88 -18.23
N ALA A 625 8.33 4.13 -18.45
CA ALA A 625 7.65 4.95 -17.45
C ALA A 625 6.29 4.36 -16.98
N ARG A 626 6.18 4.05 -15.68
CA ARG A 626 5.03 3.36 -15.05
C ARG A 626 3.97 4.32 -14.50
N GLY A 627 2.69 4.03 -14.72
CA GLY A 627 1.58 4.62 -13.94
C GLY A 627 1.27 3.78 -12.69
N ILE A 628 0.29 4.20 -11.89
CA ILE A 628 -0.26 3.43 -10.75
C ILE A 628 -1.78 3.28 -10.91
N GLY A 629 -2.32 2.08 -10.63
CA GLY A 629 -3.76 1.79 -10.69
C GLY A 629 -4.37 1.95 -12.08
N THR A 630 -3.58 1.73 -13.14
CA THR A 630 -4.03 2.02 -14.52
C THR A 630 -5.24 1.18 -14.91
N PHE A 631 -5.32 -0.06 -14.44
CA PHE A 631 -6.49 -0.92 -14.63
C PHE A 631 -7.72 -0.39 -13.91
N ALA A 632 -7.59 -0.05 -12.62
CA ALA A 632 -8.68 0.45 -11.79
C ALA A 632 -9.38 1.68 -12.41
N VAL A 633 -8.62 2.64 -12.96
CA VAL A 633 -9.18 3.80 -13.69
C VAL A 633 -9.37 3.59 -15.20
N SER A 634 -9.54 2.34 -15.65
CA SER A 634 -9.88 1.98 -17.04
C SER A 634 -8.89 2.43 -18.13
N GLN A 635 -7.61 2.63 -17.78
CA GLN A 635 -6.56 3.07 -18.69
C GLN A 635 -5.79 1.88 -19.31
N PRO A 636 -5.12 2.07 -20.47
CA PRO A 636 -4.08 1.16 -20.91
C PRO A 636 -2.89 1.18 -19.93
N THR A 637 -2.05 0.16 -19.96
CA THR A 637 -0.83 0.04 -19.13
C THR A 637 0.16 1.21 -19.29
N THR A 638 0.12 1.89 -20.45
CA THR A 638 0.90 3.12 -20.70
C THR A 638 0.21 4.41 -20.23
N GLY A 639 -0.88 4.30 -19.47
CA GLY A 639 -1.67 5.41 -18.93
C GLY A 639 -0.95 6.20 -17.84
N GLY A 640 -1.49 7.37 -17.51
CA GLY A 640 -0.99 8.17 -16.38
C GLY A 640 -1.30 7.53 -15.02
N GLY A 641 -2.38 6.76 -14.95
CA GLY A 641 -2.89 6.22 -13.68
C GLY A 641 -3.48 7.34 -12.81
N ILE A 642 -3.25 7.25 -11.51
CA ILE A 642 -3.86 8.09 -10.45
C ILE A 642 -2.89 9.12 -9.81
N ARG A 643 -1.63 9.18 -10.27
CA ARG A 643 -0.59 10.08 -9.72
C ARG A 643 -0.27 11.24 -10.69
N PRO A 644 0.34 12.36 -10.23
CA PRO A 644 0.56 13.57 -11.03
C PRO A 644 1.35 13.38 -12.34
N ALA A 645 2.25 12.40 -12.39
CA ALA A 645 2.88 11.90 -13.61
C ALA A 645 3.21 10.41 -13.47
N ARG A 646 3.68 9.78 -14.55
CA ARG A 646 4.25 8.43 -14.50
C ARG A 646 5.62 8.45 -13.85
N TYR A 647 6.01 7.38 -13.16
CA TYR A 647 7.35 7.24 -12.58
C TYR A 647 8.38 6.96 -13.67
N SER A 648 9.39 7.82 -13.79
CA SER A 648 10.49 7.68 -14.76
C SER A 648 11.70 8.54 -14.38
N PRO A 649 12.94 8.04 -14.59
CA PRO A 649 14.17 8.82 -14.61
C PRO A 649 14.24 9.93 -15.66
N ASP A 650 13.41 9.90 -16.72
CA ASP A 650 13.37 10.96 -17.73
C ASP A 650 12.57 12.18 -17.23
N PHE A 651 13.27 13.30 -17.07
CA PHE A 651 12.70 14.60 -16.72
C PHE A 651 11.78 15.19 -17.80
N ALA A 652 11.72 14.63 -19.03
CA ALA A 652 10.68 14.96 -20.00
C ALA A 652 9.36 14.21 -19.77
N VAL A 653 9.36 13.16 -18.93
CA VAL A 653 8.16 12.42 -18.50
C VAL A 653 7.75 12.78 -17.08
N ASN A 654 8.72 12.90 -16.16
CA ASN A 654 8.50 13.27 -14.76
C ASN A 654 9.61 14.23 -14.29
N ASN A 655 9.30 15.53 -14.30
CA ASN A 655 10.23 16.59 -13.96
C ASN A 655 10.24 17.00 -12.47
N PHE A 656 9.52 16.28 -11.59
CA PHE A 656 9.30 16.73 -10.22
C PHE A 656 10.58 16.65 -9.38
N THR A 657 10.76 17.62 -8.48
CA THR A 657 11.86 17.73 -7.52
C THR A 657 11.35 18.03 -6.12
N TYR A 658 12.23 18.00 -5.13
CA TYR A 658 11.89 18.29 -3.74
C TYR A 658 11.22 19.67 -3.55
N GLY A 659 11.59 20.68 -4.35
CA GLY A 659 10.95 21.99 -4.32
C GLY A 659 9.44 21.97 -4.61
N ASP A 660 8.92 20.92 -5.26
CA ASP A 660 7.49 20.75 -5.54
C ASP A 660 6.67 20.35 -4.30
N THR A 661 7.26 19.87 -3.18
CA THR A 661 6.49 19.62 -1.94
C THR A 661 5.83 20.90 -1.43
N ASN A 662 6.46 22.06 -1.66
CA ASN A 662 5.93 23.39 -1.37
C ASN A 662 4.74 23.81 -2.25
N ASN A 663 4.38 23.06 -3.30
CA ASN A 663 3.34 23.42 -4.26
C ASN A 663 1.94 23.00 -3.74
N PRO A 664 1.05 23.92 -3.32
CA PRO A 664 -0.27 23.58 -2.80
C PRO A 664 -1.22 22.98 -3.86
N GLY A 665 -0.79 22.88 -5.14
CA GLY A 665 -1.48 22.11 -6.17
C GLY A 665 -1.25 20.60 -6.09
N LEU A 666 -0.20 20.14 -5.39
CA LEU A 666 -0.06 18.73 -5.00
C LEU A 666 -0.88 18.44 -3.74
N SER A 667 -1.54 17.29 -3.69
CA SER A 667 -2.32 16.84 -2.54
C SER A 667 -1.43 16.38 -1.38
N VAL A 668 -2.00 16.35 -0.17
CA VAL A 668 -1.41 15.72 1.02
C VAL A 668 -2.30 14.55 1.41
N PRO A 669 -1.76 13.35 1.73
CA PRO A 669 -0.34 12.99 1.63
C PRO A 669 0.10 12.62 0.20
N HIS A 670 -0.81 12.11 -0.64
CA HIS A 670 -0.52 11.46 -1.94
C HIS A 670 0.46 12.21 -2.87
N GLY A 671 0.30 13.53 -3.01
CA GLY A 671 1.12 14.36 -3.89
C GLY A 671 2.53 14.61 -3.34
N VAL A 672 2.69 14.63 -2.03
CA VAL A 672 4.01 14.65 -1.36
C VAL A 672 4.69 13.30 -1.54
N GLY A 673 4.01 12.20 -1.21
CA GLY A 673 4.53 10.84 -1.40
C GLY A 673 4.96 10.52 -2.83
N PHE A 674 4.22 11.00 -3.83
CA PHE A 674 4.60 10.89 -5.24
C PHE A 674 5.97 11.51 -5.56
N VAL A 675 6.35 12.63 -4.91
CA VAL A 675 7.70 13.21 -5.07
C VAL A 675 8.75 12.28 -4.45
N TRP A 676 8.47 11.67 -3.29
CA TRP A 676 9.37 10.70 -2.66
C TRP A 676 9.56 9.42 -3.50
N ALA A 677 8.46 8.81 -3.95
CA ALA A 677 8.49 7.66 -4.86
C ALA A 677 9.24 7.96 -6.17
N THR A 678 9.14 9.19 -6.68
CA THR A 678 9.91 9.65 -7.85
C THR A 678 11.42 9.61 -7.58
N VAL A 679 11.90 9.92 -6.38
CA VAL A 679 13.33 9.77 -6.02
C VAL A 679 13.71 8.30 -5.80
N LEU A 680 12.85 7.50 -5.18
CA LEU A 680 13.12 6.07 -4.99
C LEU A 680 13.10 5.27 -6.30
N TRP A 681 12.31 5.67 -7.29
CA TRP A 681 12.30 5.04 -8.63
C TRP A 681 13.57 5.35 -9.42
N ASP A 682 14.05 6.60 -9.36
CA ASP A 682 15.39 6.96 -9.84
C ASP A 682 16.48 6.10 -9.18
N LEU A 683 16.35 5.84 -7.87
CA LEU A 683 17.29 5.03 -7.10
C LEU A 683 17.25 3.55 -7.50
N THR A 684 16.05 2.98 -7.68
CA THR A 684 15.86 1.61 -8.18
C THR A 684 16.57 1.42 -9.51
N TRP A 685 16.39 2.33 -10.48
CA TRP A 685 17.07 2.22 -11.76
C TRP A 685 18.58 2.38 -11.65
N ALA A 686 19.09 3.29 -10.83
CA ALA A 686 20.53 3.40 -10.60
C ALA A 686 21.14 2.10 -10.01
N TYR A 687 20.45 1.47 -9.04
CA TYR A 687 20.84 0.17 -8.50
C TYR A 687 20.80 -0.95 -9.54
N VAL A 688 19.71 -1.05 -10.31
CA VAL A 688 19.55 -2.04 -11.39
C VAL A 688 20.60 -1.85 -12.49
N ASP A 689 20.96 -0.61 -12.82
CA ASP A 689 21.94 -0.34 -13.88
C ASP A 689 23.41 -0.58 -13.44
N LYS A 690 23.68 -0.51 -12.13
CA LYS A 690 24.96 -0.87 -11.50
C LYS A 690 25.14 -2.37 -11.25
N TYR A 691 24.08 -3.08 -10.86
CA TYR A 691 24.15 -4.48 -10.39
C TYR A 691 23.39 -5.51 -11.23
N GLY A 692 22.61 -5.07 -12.24
CA GLY A 692 21.69 -5.89 -13.02
C GLY A 692 20.32 -6.08 -12.33
N PHE A 693 19.33 -6.58 -13.06
CA PHE A 693 18.05 -7.04 -12.49
C PHE A 693 18.11 -8.56 -12.23
N ASP A 694 17.51 -9.02 -11.14
CA ASP A 694 17.40 -10.44 -10.78
C ASP A 694 15.93 -10.79 -10.44
N PRO A 695 15.29 -11.73 -11.16
CA PRO A 695 13.87 -12.07 -10.97
C PRO A 695 13.55 -12.82 -9.67
N ASP A 696 14.54 -13.33 -8.93
CA ASP A 696 14.29 -13.96 -7.63
C ASP A 696 14.04 -12.88 -6.56
N LEU A 697 12.77 -12.60 -6.26
CA LEU A 697 12.40 -11.59 -5.25
C LEU A 697 12.73 -12.02 -3.81
N TYR A 698 13.11 -13.28 -3.56
CA TYR A 698 13.44 -13.78 -2.22
C TYR A 698 14.96 -13.88 -1.99
N ASN A 699 15.69 -14.53 -2.91
CA ASN A 699 17.11 -14.85 -2.77
C ASN A 699 17.99 -14.14 -3.83
N GLY A 700 17.40 -13.29 -4.66
CA GLY A 700 18.10 -12.58 -5.73
C GLY A 700 19.18 -11.63 -5.20
N ASN A 701 20.16 -11.34 -6.05
CA ASN A 701 21.32 -10.53 -5.70
C ASN A 701 21.48 -9.30 -6.63
N GLY A 702 20.46 -8.99 -7.43
CA GLY A 702 20.40 -7.86 -8.33
C GLY A 702 20.23 -6.51 -7.63
N GLY A 703 20.26 -5.43 -8.40
CA GLY A 703 20.04 -4.07 -7.94
C GLY A 703 18.66 -3.88 -7.31
N ASN A 704 17.63 -4.52 -7.87
CA ASN A 704 16.29 -4.56 -7.29
C ASN A 704 16.31 -5.13 -5.86
N ASN A 705 16.91 -6.30 -5.63
CA ASN A 705 17.04 -6.87 -4.28
C ASN A 705 17.86 -5.99 -3.33
N LYS A 706 18.91 -5.32 -3.85
CA LYS A 706 19.76 -4.42 -3.05
C LYS A 706 19.04 -3.16 -2.59
N VAL A 707 18.23 -2.54 -3.46
CA VAL A 707 17.41 -1.39 -3.07
C VAL A 707 16.24 -1.81 -2.17
N MET A 708 15.69 -3.04 -2.33
CA MET A 708 14.75 -3.65 -1.39
C MET A 708 15.33 -3.74 0.02
N GLN A 709 16.54 -4.30 0.19
CA GLN A 709 17.21 -4.31 1.49
C GLN A 709 17.49 -2.89 2.02
N LEU A 710 17.99 -1.99 1.17
CA LEU A 710 18.32 -0.61 1.55
C LEU A 710 17.11 0.16 2.11
N VAL A 711 15.95 0.05 1.46
CA VAL A 711 14.74 0.77 1.88
C VAL A 711 14.17 0.18 3.17
N LEU A 712 14.18 -1.14 3.34
CA LEU A 712 13.73 -1.79 4.58
C LEU A 712 14.62 -1.40 5.77
N ASP A 713 15.94 -1.39 5.61
CA ASP A 713 16.84 -0.91 6.68
C ASP A 713 16.76 0.61 6.88
N GLY A 714 16.51 1.40 5.83
CA GLY A 714 16.28 2.84 5.94
C GLY A 714 15.04 3.18 6.77
N LEU A 715 13.91 2.50 6.52
CA LEU A 715 12.67 2.62 7.30
C LEU A 715 12.89 2.35 8.81
N LYS A 716 13.77 1.40 9.15
CA LYS A 716 14.13 1.06 10.54
C LYS A 716 15.12 2.02 11.20
N LEU A 717 15.78 2.89 10.44
CA LEU A 717 16.78 3.83 10.93
C LEU A 717 16.23 5.24 11.07
N GLN A 718 15.25 5.61 10.26
CA GLN A 718 14.66 6.94 10.28
C GLN A 718 13.90 7.23 11.59
N PRO A 719 13.78 8.52 11.98
CA PRO A 719 13.06 8.92 13.18
C PRO A 719 11.55 8.84 13.01
N CYS A 720 10.82 9.05 14.11
CA CYS A 720 9.41 9.37 14.06
C CYS A 720 9.16 10.75 13.42
N GLU A 721 8.03 10.93 12.73
CA GLU A 721 7.74 12.12 11.90
C GLU A 721 8.91 12.52 10.97
N PRO A 722 9.39 11.62 10.09
CA PRO A 722 10.50 11.91 9.19
C PRO A 722 10.09 12.91 8.11
N GLY A 723 11.01 13.79 7.74
CA GLY A 723 11.00 14.50 6.46
C GLY A 723 11.93 13.83 5.44
N PHE A 724 11.96 14.34 4.21
CA PHE A 724 12.68 13.67 3.11
C PHE A 724 14.19 13.61 3.35
N ILE A 725 14.73 14.57 4.12
CA ILE A 725 16.14 14.57 4.53
C ILE A 725 16.44 13.50 5.58
N ASP A 726 15.54 13.27 6.55
CA ASP A 726 15.71 12.16 7.49
C ASP A 726 15.66 10.81 6.76
N GLY A 727 14.73 10.66 5.81
CA GLY A 727 14.61 9.46 4.97
C GLY A 727 15.87 9.21 4.12
N ARG A 728 16.40 10.24 3.45
CA ARG A 728 17.68 10.17 2.73
C ARG A 728 18.83 9.76 3.65
N ASP A 729 18.97 10.42 4.78
CA ASP A 729 20.09 10.20 5.69
C ASP A 729 20.00 8.82 6.39
N ALA A 730 18.80 8.28 6.55
CA ALA A 730 18.58 6.91 6.99
C ALA A 730 18.96 5.87 5.92
N LEU A 731 18.66 6.10 4.63
CA LEU A 731 19.12 5.26 3.51
C LEU A 731 20.65 5.30 3.38
N LEU A 732 21.27 6.48 3.53
CA LEU A 732 22.73 6.61 3.56
C LEU A 732 23.35 5.88 4.76
N ALA A 733 22.68 5.88 5.93
CA ALA A 733 23.09 5.10 7.09
C ALA A 733 22.93 3.57 6.87
N ALA A 734 21.89 3.13 6.15
CA ALA A 734 21.67 1.72 5.79
C ALA A 734 22.78 1.19 4.87
N ASP A 735 23.11 1.88 3.77
CA ASP A 735 24.27 1.50 2.93
C ASP A 735 25.57 1.53 3.75
N THR A 736 25.79 2.56 4.57
CA THR A 736 26.98 2.62 5.46
C THR A 736 27.05 1.40 6.40
N ALA A 737 25.93 0.91 6.91
CA ALA A 737 25.88 -0.29 7.75
C ALA A 737 26.22 -1.58 6.99
N MET A 738 25.90 -1.64 5.69
CA MET A 738 26.23 -2.72 4.75
C MET A 738 27.65 -2.60 4.15
N GLY A 739 28.31 -1.45 4.29
CA GLY A 739 29.71 -1.22 3.88
C GLY A 739 29.98 0.14 3.20
N GLY A 740 28.95 0.90 2.87
CA GLY A 740 29.04 2.22 2.25
C GLY A 740 29.44 2.17 0.77
N ALA A 741 28.97 1.16 0.03
CA ALA A 741 29.40 0.90 -1.34
C ALA A 741 28.63 1.71 -2.40
N ASP A 742 27.51 2.31 -2.01
CA ASP A 742 26.57 3.00 -2.89
C ASP A 742 26.37 4.49 -2.56
N GLN A 743 26.98 5.01 -1.48
CA GLN A 743 26.95 6.42 -1.05
C GLN A 743 27.01 7.44 -2.20
N CYS A 744 27.90 7.27 -3.19
CA CYS A 744 28.02 8.17 -4.35
C CYS A 744 26.72 8.21 -5.18
N MET A 745 26.20 7.02 -5.49
CA MET A 745 25.03 6.81 -6.34
C MET A 745 23.75 7.27 -5.64
N ILE A 746 23.64 7.01 -4.33
CA ILE A 746 22.55 7.53 -3.50
C ILE A 746 22.60 9.07 -3.50
N TRP A 747 23.75 9.68 -3.20
CA TRP A 747 23.89 11.15 -3.24
C TRP A 747 23.62 11.74 -4.63
N GLU A 748 24.07 11.10 -5.71
CA GLU A 748 23.85 11.56 -7.10
C GLU A 748 22.36 11.56 -7.47
N VAL A 749 21.62 10.50 -7.12
CA VAL A 749 20.16 10.41 -7.33
C VAL A 749 19.41 11.45 -6.51
N PHE A 750 19.70 11.54 -5.21
CA PHE A 750 19.00 12.48 -4.33
C PHE A 750 19.31 13.93 -4.70
N ALA A 751 20.56 14.28 -4.99
CA ALA A 751 20.93 15.61 -5.48
C ALA A 751 20.28 15.92 -6.84
N ARG A 752 20.13 14.95 -7.75
CA ARG A 752 19.42 15.14 -9.04
C ARG A 752 17.96 15.56 -8.85
N ARG A 753 17.30 15.09 -7.79
CA ARG A 753 15.91 15.41 -7.44
C ARG A 753 15.75 16.53 -6.39
N GLY A 754 16.80 17.28 -6.08
CA GLY A 754 16.72 18.44 -5.17
C GLY A 754 16.94 18.13 -3.68
N LEU A 755 17.30 16.90 -3.33
CA LEU A 755 17.67 16.45 -1.96
C LEU A 755 19.20 16.43 -1.76
N GLY A 756 19.91 17.40 -2.32
CA GLY A 756 21.36 17.55 -2.22
C GLY A 756 21.88 17.90 -0.82
N PHE A 757 23.20 18.00 -0.71
CA PHE A 757 23.92 18.14 0.56
C PHE A 757 23.54 19.39 1.38
N ASN A 758 23.13 20.48 0.72
CA ASN A 758 22.71 21.72 1.37
C ASN A 758 21.17 21.91 1.39
N ALA A 759 20.39 20.88 1.07
CA ALA A 759 18.93 20.92 1.18
C ALA A 759 18.50 21.13 2.64
N SER A 760 17.31 21.71 2.85
CA SER A 760 16.73 21.91 4.18
C SER A 760 15.27 21.50 4.15
N GLN A 761 14.86 20.65 5.11
CA GLN A 761 13.48 20.19 5.20
C GLN A 761 12.54 21.19 5.88
N GLY A 762 13.06 22.01 6.80
CA GLY A 762 12.24 22.89 7.62
C GLY A 762 11.66 22.15 8.83
N LEU A 763 10.33 22.17 8.97
CA LEU A 763 9.60 21.41 9.99
C LEU A 763 8.95 20.18 9.36
N SER A 764 9.04 19.00 10.00
CA SER A 764 8.32 17.78 9.59
C SER A 764 6.82 18.03 9.42
N THR A 765 6.27 18.88 10.29
CA THR A 765 4.87 19.33 10.35
C THR A 765 4.56 20.55 9.47
N SER A 766 5.44 20.92 8.53
CA SER A 766 5.08 21.84 7.45
C SER A 766 5.55 21.35 6.08
N ARG A 767 4.67 21.39 5.08
CA ARG A 767 5.01 21.15 3.67
C ARG A 767 5.33 22.43 2.88
N SER A 768 5.87 23.46 3.53
CA SER A 768 5.94 24.82 2.96
C SER A 768 7.23 25.61 3.24
N ASP A 769 8.17 25.03 3.98
CA ASP A 769 9.48 25.61 4.29
C ASP A 769 10.66 24.75 3.80
N GLN A 770 10.40 23.74 2.96
CA GLN A 770 11.44 22.97 2.27
C GLN A 770 12.26 23.84 1.32
N VAL A 771 13.57 23.62 1.27
CA VAL A 771 14.51 24.25 0.36
C VAL A 771 15.31 23.16 -0.35
N GLU A 772 15.11 23.05 -1.66
CA GLU A 772 15.87 22.13 -2.50
C GLU A 772 17.32 22.57 -2.75
N ASP A 773 18.20 21.59 -2.92
CA ASP A 773 19.58 21.76 -3.35
C ASP A 773 19.98 20.65 -4.31
N PHE A 774 20.84 20.96 -5.27
CA PHE A 774 21.31 20.02 -6.30
C PHE A 774 22.82 19.75 -6.17
N SER A 775 23.43 20.05 -5.01
CA SER A 775 24.86 19.86 -4.80
C SER A 775 25.18 18.50 -4.17
N MET A 776 26.24 17.87 -4.70
CA MET A 776 26.90 16.74 -4.05
C MET A 776 27.64 17.18 -2.77
N PRO A 777 27.88 16.28 -1.81
CA PRO A 777 28.78 16.56 -0.70
C PRO A 777 30.18 17.00 -1.19
N PRO A 778 30.93 17.79 -0.40
CA PRO A 778 32.31 18.12 -0.75
C PRO A 778 33.18 16.86 -0.85
N ASN A 779 34.15 16.82 -1.77
CA ASN A 779 35.08 15.68 -1.95
C ASN A 779 35.96 15.33 -0.72
N SER A 780 35.80 16.02 0.40
CA SER A 780 36.41 15.75 1.70
C SER A 780 35.44 15.16 2.73
N ASP A 781 34.17 14.95 2.36
CA ASP A 781 33.15 14.34 3.20
C ASP A 781 33.41 12.83 3.39
N ALA A 782 33.03 12.30 4.55
CA ALA A 782 33.26 10.91 4.89
C ALA A 782 32.34 9.95 4.12
N SER A 783 31.13 10.37 3.75
CA SER A 783 30.24 9.58 2.89
C SER A 783 30.86 9.33 1.51
N LEU A 784 31.65 10.29 1.01
CA LEU A 784 32.34 10.16 -0.27
C LEU A 784 33.69 9.42 -0.20
N ALA A 785 34.07 8.86 0.95
CA ALA A 785 35.36 8.17 1.11
C ALA A 785 35.49 6.90 0.23
N ASN A 786 34.37 6.23 -0.05
CA ASN A 786 34.29 5.06 -0.92
C ASN A 786 34.02 5.40 -2.40
N CYS A 787 33.96 6.69 -2.76
CA CYS A 787 33.74 7.14 -4.14
C CYS A 787 35.02 6.98 -4.97
N THR A 788 35.33 5.75 -5.35
CA THR A 788 36.43 5.46 -6.28
C THR A 788 36.12 6.06 -7.64
N SER A 789 36.98 6.97 -8.12
CA SER A 789 36.97 7.37 -9.53
C SER A 789 37.22 6.14 -10.39
N LEU A 790 36.18 5.68 -11.11
CA LEU A 790 36.09 4.43 -11.88
C LEU A 790 37.44 3.82 -12.25
N SER A 791 37.73 2.64 -11.72
CA SER A 791 38.96 1.93 -12.11
C SER A 791 38.88 1.52 -13.59
N VAL A 792 40.02 1.39 -14.27
CA VAL A 792 40.07 0.95 -15.68
C VAL A 792 39.52 -0.49 -15.83
N GLU A 793 39.60 -1.28 -14.76
CA GLU A 793 39.07 -2.64 -14.66
C GLU A 793 37.53 -2.64 -14.57
N GLU A 794 36.95 -1.73 -13.79
CA GLU A 794 35.50 -1.54 -13.61
C GLU A 794 34.84 -0.89 -14.84
N PHE A 795 35.49 0.09 -15.47
CA PHE A 795 35.10 0.61 -16.79
C PHE A 795 35.09 -0.49 -17.86
N SER A 796 36.02 -1.46 -17.77
CA SER A 796 36.06 -2.60 -18.70
C SER A 796 34.95 -3.62 -18.45
N ALA A 797 34.47 -3.77 -17.21
CA ALA A 797 33.38 -4.67 -16.86
C ALA A 797 32.01 -4.08 -17.24
N ASN A 798 31.72 -2.85 -16.83
CA ASN A 798 30.38 -2.26 -16.97
C ASN A 798 30.05 -1.80 -18.41
N THR A 799 31.02 -1.83 -19.33
CA THR A 799 30.80 -1.48 -20.75
C THR A 799 30.58 -2.68 -21.67
N LEU A 800 30.78 -3.93 -21.25
CA LEU A 800 30.74 -5.11 -22.12
C LEU A 800 30.05 -6.32 -21.47
N GLN A 801 28.99 -6.81 -22.12
CA GLN A 801 28.28 -8.04 -21.72
C GLN A 801 28.41 -9.11 -22.81
N VAL A 802 28.56 -10.39 -22.43
CA VAL A 802 28.64 -11.51 -23.39
C VAL A 802 27.68 -12.64 -23.00
N TYR A 803 26.78 -13.00 -23.92
CA TYR A 803 25.69 -13.95 -23.67
C TYR A 803 25.25 -14.69 -24.94
N PRO A 804 24.67 -15.90 -24.84
CA PRO A 804 24.61 -16.72 -23.64
C PRO A 804 25.98 -17.34 -23.32
N ASN A 805 26.27 -17.49 -22.03
CA ASN A 805 27.47 -18.16 -21.53
C ASN A 805 27.04 -19.05 -20.34
N PRO A 806 26.91 -20.39 -20.49
CA PRO A 806 27.35 -21.21 -21.63
C PRO A 806 26.66 -20.97 -22.97
N THR A 807 27.35 -21.32 -24.06
CA THR A 807 26.89 -21.20 -25.46
C THR A 807 26.82 -22.56 -26.15
N ASN A 808 25.85 -22.72 -27.07
CA ASN A 808 25.75 -23.90 -27.94
C ASN A 808 26.31 -23.61 -29.35
N ASP A 809 25.94 -22.49 -29.98
CA ASP A 809 26.25 -22.18 -31.39
C ASP A 809 26.72 -20.74 -31.68
N LYS A 810 26.42 -19.80 -30.79
CA LYS A 810 26.71 -18.36 -30.92
C LYS A 810 26.90 -17.70 -29.56
N ILE A 811 27.77 -16.69 -29.52
CA ILE A 811 27.82 -15.68 -28.44
C ILE A 811 27.53 -14.31 -29.04
N SER A 812 26.77 -13.49 -28.34
CA SER A 812 26.56 -12.07 -28.59
C SER A 812 27.40 -11.27 -27.60
N ILE A 813 28.06 -10.23 -28.10
CA ILE A 813 28.83 -9.26 -27.32
C ILE A 813 28.09 -7.94 -27.47
N SER A 814 27.49 -7.43 -26.38
CA SER A 814 26.82 -6.13 -26.34
C SER A 814 27.69 -5.09 -25.63
N THR A 815 27.51 -3.81 -25.94
CA THR A 815 28.17 -2.71 -25.25
C THR A 815 27.24 -1.52 -25.01
N LYS A 816 27.37 -0.88 -23.84
CA LYS A 816 26.64 0.35 -23.49
C LYS A 816 27.16 1.60 -24.22
N THR A 817 28.35 1.57 -24.83
CA THR A 817 28.94 2.74 -25.51
C THR A 817 29.69 2.35 -26.79
N GLY A 818 29.82 3.29 -27.74
CA GLY A 818 30.43 3.01 -29.05
C GLY A 818 31.95 2.79 -28.99
N LEU A 819 32.39 1.56 -28.74
CA LEU A 819 33.81 1.18 -28.60
C LEU A 819 34.61 1.16 -29.92
N GLY A 820 33.93 1.27 -31.07
CA GLY A 820 34.58 1.40 -32.38
C GLY A 820 35.29 0.12 -32.83
N ASN A 821 36.47 0.25 -33.45
CA ASN A 821 37.16 -0.88 -34.09
C ASN A 821 37.92 -1.76 -33.09
N VAL A 822 37.37 -2.95 -32.81
CA VAL A 822 37.90 -3.91 -31.84
C VAL A 822 38.47 -5.16 -32.50
N THR A 823 39.43 -5.80 -31.84
CA THR A 823 39.89 -7.16 -32.18
C THR A 823 39.34 -8.15 -31.16
N ILE A 824 38.46 -9.04 -31.60
CA ILE A 824 37.80 -10.05 -30.78
C ILE A 824 38.46 -11.41 -31.06
N LYS A 825 38.87 -12.14 -30.02
CA LYS A 825 39.63 -13.38 -30.13
C LYS A 825 39.19 -14.41 -29.10
N LEU A 826 38.92 -15.64 -29.55
CA LEU A 826 38.73 -16.82 -28.68
C LEU A 826 40.01 -17.67 -28.69
N THR A 827 40.42 -18.08 -27.49
CA THR A 827 41.64 -18.86 -27.23
C THR A 827 41.27 -20.13 -26.46
N ASP A 828 41.77 -21.30 -26.85
CA ASP A 828 41.56 -22.52 -26.07
C ASP A 828 42.49 -22.60 -24.85
N LEU A 829 42.24 -23.56 -23.93
CA LEU A 829 43.03 -23.75 -22.71
C LEU A 829 44.52 -24.04 -22.94
N ASN A 830 44.95 -24.36 -24.17
CA ASN A 830 46.37 -24.54 -24.52
C ASN A 830 47.01 -23.25 -25.04
N GLY A 831 46.32 -22.11 -24.98
CA GLY A 831 46.78 -20.81 -25.45
C GLY A 831 46.69 -20.61 -26.96
N ARG A 832 46.10 -21.55 -27.71
CA ARG A 832 45.94 -21.45 -29.17
C ARG A 832 44.70 -20.62 -29.49
N ALA A 833 44.88 -19.59 -30.32
CA ALA A 833 43.76 -18.84 -30.89
C ALA A 833 42.94 -19.74 -31.83
N VAL A 834 41.66 -19.94 -31.51
CA VAL A 834 40.72 -20.73 -32.34
C VAL A 834 39.84 -19.83 -33.22
N LEU A 835 39.66 -18.57 -32.83
CA LEU A 835 38.99 -17.54 -33.62
C LEU A 835 39.65 -16.19 -33.38
N THR A 836 39.81 -15.38 -34.43
CA THR A 836 40.20 -13.97 -34.35
C THR A 836 39.42 -13.19 -35.41
N ILE A 837 38.67 -12.19 -34.99
CA ILE A 837 37.84 -11.31 -35.83
C ILE A 837 38.23 -9.86 -35.54
N LYS A 838 38.23 -9.02 -36.56
CA LYS A 838 38.19 -7.56 -36.40
C LYS A 838 36.83 -7.06 -36.84
N LYS A 839 36.16 -6.26 -36.00
CA LYS A 839 34.85 -5.69 -36.29
C LYS A 839 34.71 -4.36 -35.57
N GLU A 840 33.83 -3.52 -36.06
CA GLU A 840 33.33 -2.37 -35.32
C GLU A 840 32.25 -2.82 -34.33
N LEU A 841 32.24 -2.25 -33.13
CA LEU A 841 31.37 -2.58 -32.01
C LEU A 841 30.74 -1.28 -31.49
N PHE A 842 29.51 -1.00 -31.94
CA PHE A 842 28.69 0.12 -31.47
C PHE A 842 27.49 -0.33 -30.63
N ASP A 843 27.09 -1.59 -30.81
CA ASP A 843 25.84 -2.22 -30.40
C ASP A 843 26.10 -3.71 -30.05
N THR A 844 25.21 -4.62 -30.44
CA THR A 844 25.41 -6.07 -30.24
C THR A 844 26.04 -6.77 -31.45
N VAL A 845 27.20 -7.40 -31.23
CA VAL A 845 27.92 -8.23 -32.20
C VAL A 845 27.78 -9.72 -31.86
N SER A 846 27.00 -10.45 -32.65
CA SER A 846 27.00 -11.92 -32.59
C SER A 846 28.17 -12.55 -33.35
N ILE A 847 28.75 -13.60 -32.77
CA ILE A 847 29.84 -14.44 -33.27
C ILE A 847 29.38 -15.90 -33.21
N SER A 848 29.64 -16.70 -34.25
CA SER A 848 29.32 -18.14 -34.21
C SER A 848 30.43 -18.96 -33.56
N THR A 849 30.03 -19.81 -32.62
CA THR A 849 30.86 -20.77 -31.88
C THR A 849 30.60 -22.22 -32.27
N GLY A 850 29.57 -22.53 -33.08
CA GLY A 850 29.20 -23.91 -33.49
C GLY A 850 30.24 -24.70 -34.30
N ASN A 851 31.34 -24.07 -34.75
CA ASN A 851 32.50 -24.76 -35.33
C ASN A 851 33.59 -25.12 -34.29
N LEU A 852 33.41 -24.73 -33.03
CA LEU A 852 34.30 -25.04 -31.91
C LEU A 852 33.89 -26.37 -31.26
N GLN A 853 34.84 -27.05 -30.63
CA GLN A 853 34.57 -28.24 -29.81
C GLN A 853 34.13 -27.83 -28.41
N ASP A 854 33.43 -28.73 -27.73
CA ASP A 854 32.83 -28.45 -26.43
C ASP A 854 33.92 -28.36 -25.34
N GLY A 855 33.78 -27.41 -24.42
CA GLY A 855 34.82 -27.05 -23.45
C GLY A 855 34.95 -25.55 -23.18
N ILE A 856 36.04 -25.16 -22.52
CA ILE A 856 36.28 -23.79 -22.04
C ILE A 856 37.20 -23.03 -22.99
N TYR A 857 36.83 -21.78 -23.29
CA TYR A 857 37.60 -20.84 -24.07
C TYR A 857 37.78 -19.52 -23.31
N ILE A 858 38.86 -18.81 -23.59
CA ILE A 858 39.07 -17.43 -23.14
C ILE A 858 38.78 -16.49 -24.31
N LEU A 859 37.72 -15.71 -24.17
CA LEU A 859 37.42 -14.56 -25.01
C LEU A 859 38.29 -13.38 -24.58
N SER A 860 38.81 -12.65 -25.55
CA SER A 860 39.56 -11.40 -25.33
C SER A 860 39.15 -10.39 -26.39
N ILE A 861 38.83 -9.17 -25.97
CA ILE A 861 38.40 -8.06 -26.82
C ILE A 861 39.35 -6.89 -26.55
N THR A 862 40.14 -6.51 -27.55
CA THR A 862 41.11 -5.41 -27.44
C THR A 862 40.73 -4.28 -28.38
N GLY A 863 40.49 -3.09 -27.83
CA GLY A 863 40.29 -1.84 -28.57
C GLY A 863 41.53 -0.94 -28.55
N GLU A 864 41.34 0.36 -28.79
CA GLU A 864 42.45 1.34 -28.79
C GLU A 864 42.92 1.68 -27.37
N ASN A 865 42.00 1.79 -26.40
CA ASN A 865 42.28 2.19 -25.01
C ASN A 865 41.74 1.23 -23.93
N PHE A 866 41.24 0.05 -24.31
CA PHE A 866 40.70 -0.95 -23.36
C PHE A 866 41.02 -2.39 -23.77
N ASN A 867 40.97 -3.32 -22.82
CA ASN A 867 41.14 -4.75 -23.07
C ASN A 867 40.30 -5.60 -22.09
N PHE A 868 39.21 -6.19 -22.60
CA PHE A 868 38.29 -7.05 -21.86
C PHE A 868 38.62 -8.54 -22.05
N VAL A 869 38.40 -9.37 -21.03
CA VAL A 869 38.69 -10.82 -21.05
C VAL A 869 37.63 -11.59 -20.26
N GLU A 870 37.06 -12.63 -20.85
CA GLU A 870 36.02 -13.46 -20.23
C GLU A 870 36.22 -14.97 -20.51
N LYS A 871 35.73 -15.81 -19.61
CA LYS A 871 35.72 -17.28 -19.74
C LYS A 871 34.40 -17.74 -20.37
N ILE A 872 34.43 -18.16 -21.62
CA ILE A 872 33.28 -18.73 -22.33
C ILE A 872 33.25 -20.26 -22.17
N VAL A 873 32.08 -20.81 -21.87
CA VAL A 873 31.83 -22.27 -21.86
C VAL A 873 31.02 -22.64 -23.10
N LYS A 874 31.56 -23.54 -23.94
CA LYS A 874 30.84 -24.17 -25.06
C LYS A 874 30.30 -25.52 -24.60
N ASN A 875 28.98 -25.71 -24.69
CA ASN A 875 28.26 -26.96 -24.45
C ASN A 875 27.98 -27.70 -25.77
#